data_AF-A0A6N8VXR7-F1
#
_entry.id   AF-A0A6N8VXR7-F1
#
_cell.length_a   1.000
_cell.length_b   1.000
_cell.length_c   1.000
_cell.angle_alpha   90.00
_cell.angle_beta   90.00
_cell.angle_gamma   90.00
#
_symmetry.space_group_name_H-M   'P 1'
#
loop_
_entity.id
_entity.type
_entity.pdbx_description
1 polymer ?
#
loop_
_entity_poly.entity_id
_entity_poly.type
_entity_poly.pdbx_seq_one_letter_code
_entity_poly.pdbx_strand_id
1 'polypeptide(L)'
;MHAPFGSGVNRAWGLALRKRFCVRFDFELQAAANEEGILLSLGPTQSFPLEEAFEYLKSDNAEQSLRQAVLYAPFWNTRWRWAATRALAVPRRRGAKEVPPYLQRMIADDLLAAVFPAQVGCQENLAGPLEVPDHPLIAQTMDDCLHEAVDTDALIGVLERIERGEIRLHARDTVTPSGMAQSIININPFGFLDDAPLEERRARAVMTRRTLPNEQRDLGKLDIDAIERVQDEAFPPIRDADELHELLLSVVALNERELTHGSPVLADPGTSLMLSELQEVGRAARAEGPDGAVWFAAEHLESIRLLFPDHAVEPGFSVPESALILPADREDARLKLVRGHLEISGPVTAEDVSRRCGLSEQDCGYGLAQLEAYGEIMRGQFTPTLNEADAEEYCDRRLLARIHRYTIARLRAEIEPVTVQHYLRFLLRWQHLTPDTRLAGKAGVRAVIEQLQGFEAPAAAWERELIAPRVADYREAWLDELCLAGDVAWARLTARSARRAPTKTTPIALALRRDFRSLLMAVRRPAPLPAARGRYAPEPQPDVAEQLHADGGAASQILRLLEERGALFFDELVDGTRRIATDVEGGLRELVATGLAHADGFQGLRQLIRPNRRSRRPRYGGGGVFIGEGPAGRWAALPPTINGPADPLEIDELAERVAEILLRRYGVVSRELATRESLTIQWRDVLRALRRLEARGEIRGGRFIQGLLGEQFALPAALDQLRAVRRAATTDEKVTVAASDPCNLVGILLPGQKVPAR
;
A
#
# COMPACT_ATOMS: atom_id res chain seq x y z
N MET A 1 -5.13 13.96 -17.88
CA MET A 1 -6.17 14.33 -18.87
C MET A 1 -7.08 13.12 -19.10
N HIS A 2 -8.38 13.28 -18.93
CA HIS A 2 -9.36 12.24 -19.27
C HIS A 2 -9.84 12.45 -20.71
N ALA A 3 -9.65 11.45 -21.56
CA ALA A 3 -9.84 11.55 -23.00
C ALA A 3 -10.30 10.19 -23.57
N PRO A 4 -11.61 9.98 -23.82
CA PRO A 4 -12.16 8.70 -24.28
C PRO A 4 -12.03 8.53 -25.80
N PHE A 5 -10.87 8.86 -26.38
CA PHE A 5 -10.62 8.79 -27.83
C PHE A 5 -9.83 7.55 -28.26
N GLY A 6 -9.55 6.64 -27.32
CA GLY A 6 -8.83 5.39 -27.58
C GLY A 6 -7.30 5.55 -27.56
N SER A 7 -6.61 4.42 -27.49
CA SER A 7 -5.16 4.40 -27.24
C SER A 7 -4.33 5.00 -28.39
N GLY A 8 -4.78 4.87 -29.64
CA GLY A 8 -4.08 5.43 -30.80
C GLY A 8 -3.94 6.95 -30.70
N VAL A 9 -5.08 7.63 -30.51
CA VAL A 9 -5.15 9.09 -30.35
C VAL A 9 -4.46 9.54 -29.07
N ASN A 10 -4.74 8.91 -27.93
CA ASN A 10 -4.18 9.32 -26.64
C ASN A 10 -2.65 9.17 -26.58
N ARG A 11 -2.08 8.14 -27.21
CA ARG A 11 -0.62 7.99 -27.33
C ARG A 11 -0.02 9.07 -28.20
N ALA A 12 -0.64 9.37 -29.35
CA ALA A 12 -0.18 10.43 -30.24
C ALA A 12 -0.17 11.78 -29.48
N TRP A 13 -1.28 12.08 -28.81
CA TRP A 13 -1.44 13.30 -28.03
C TRP A 13 -0.41 13.41 -26.89
N GLY A 14 -0.22 12.33 -26.12
CA GLY A 14 0.75 12.30 -25.03
C GLY A 14 2.21 12.48 -25.50
N LEU A 15 2.59 11.86 -26.62
CA LEU A 15 3.93 12.02 -27.21
C LEU A 15 4.17 13.46 -27.69
N ALA A 16 3.18 14.05 -28.36
CA ALA A 16 3.26 15.41 -28.86
C ALA A 16 3.38 16.43 -27.71
N LEU A 17 2.53 16.29 -26.68
CA LEU A 17 2.60 17.12 -25.48
C LEU A 17 3.94 17.00 -24.80
N ARG A 18 4.43 15.77 -24.56
CA ARG A 18 5.74 15.54 -23.95
C ARG A 18 6.84 16.33 -24.67
N LYS A 19 6.90 16.24 -26.01
CA LYS A 19 7.92 16.95 -26.79
C LYS A 19 7.79 18.47 -26.65
N ARG A 20 6.58 19.02 -26.66
CA ARG A 20 6.34 20.47 -26.50
C ARG A 20 6.74 20.97 -25.11
N PHE A 21 6.45 20.19 -24.07
CA PHE A 21 6.91 20.49 -22.71
C PHE A 21 8.44 20.50 -22.62
N CYS A 22 9.13 19.51 -23.21
CA CYS A 22 10.59 19.48 -23.22
C CYS A 22 11.21 20.73 -23.88
N VAL A 23 10.67 21.17 -25.03
CA VAL A 23 11.21 22.32 -25.76
C VAL A 23 10.97 23.64 -25.02
N ARG A 24 9.84 23.78 -24.32
CA ARG A 24 9.47 25.04 -23.66
C ARG A 24 10.10 25.21 -22.29
N PHE A 25 10.29 24.11 -21.54
CA PHE A 25 10.73 24.17 -20.14
C PHE A 25 12.08 23.49 -19.87
N ASP A 26 12.74 22.97 -20.91
CA ASP A 26 14.07 22.34 -20.84
C ASP A 26 14.18 21.20 -19.81
N PHE A 27 13.13 20.38 -19.71
CA PHE A 27 13.16 19.15 -18.90
C PHE A 27 12.33 18.03 -19.51
N GLU A 28 12.71 16.79 -19.25
CA GLU A 28 11.99 15.62 -19.75
C GLU A 28 10.80 15.25 -18.85
N LEU A 29 9.62 15.16 -19.44
CA LEU A 29 8.37 14.87 -18.74
C LEU A 29 7.99 13.39 -18.88
N GLN A 30 7.70 12.72 -17.77
CA GLN A 30 7.20 11.33 -17.80
C GLN A 30 5.74 11.32 -18.26
N ALA A 31 5.45 10.54 -19.31
CA ALA A 31 4.11 10.48 -19.89
C ALA A 31 3.63 9.03 -20.08
N ALA A 32 2.33 8.80 -19.88
CA ALA A 32 1.67 7.53 -20.11
C ALA A 32 0.28 7.74 -20.74
N ALA A 33 -0.21 6.77 -21.51
CA ALA A 33 -1.52 6.85 -22.14
C ALA A 33 -2.20 5.48 -22.22
N ASN A 34 -3.51 5.46 -21.98
CA ASN A 34 -4.38 4.31 -22.18
C ASN A 34 -5.60 4.69 -23.07
N GLU A 35 -6.63 3.84 -23.09
CA GLU A 35 -7.84 4.11 -23.87
C GLU A 35 -8.69 5.27 -23.35
N GLU A 36 -8.53 5.61 -22.06
CA GLU A 36 -9.40 6.53 -21.32
C GLU A 36 -8.73 7.87 -20.99
N GLY A 37 -7.42 8.01 -21.21
CA GLY A 37 -6.73 9.26 -20.95
C GLY A 37 -5.22 9.24 -21.13
N ILE A 38 -4.64 10.39 -20.76
CA ILE A 38 -3.22 10.72 -20.81
C ILE A 38 -2.77 11.18 -19.42
N LEU A 39 -1.67 10.62 -18.94
CA LEU A 39 -1.02 10.98 -17.68
C LEU A 39 0.28 11.70 -17.99
N LEU A 40 0.42 12.91 -17.45
CA LEU A 40 1.63 13.71 -17.50
C LEU A 40 2.13 13.88 -16.07
N SER A 41 3.38 13.53 -15.79
CA SER A 41 3.96 13.65 -14.45
C SER A 41 5.07 14.69 -14.43
N LEU A 42 4.84 15.75 -13.65
CA LEU A 42 5.76 16.88 -13.48
C LEU A 42 6.73 16.66 -12.32
N GLY A 43 7.81 17.45 -12.28
CA GLY A 43 8.72 17.53 -11.13
C GLY A 43 8.11 18.38 -9.99
N PRO A 44 8.62 18.24 -8.75
CA PRO A 44 8.08 18.95 -7.57
C PRO A 44 8.28 20.48 -7.62
N THR A 45 9.17 20.97 -8.47
CA THR A 45 9.47 22.40 -8.63
C THR A 45 8.73 23.04 -9.81
N GLN A 46 7.88 22.29 -10.51
CA GLN A 46 7.28 22.70 -11.78
C GLN A 46 5.76 22.75 -11.67
N SER A 47 5.18 23.90 -11.96
CA SER A 47 3.74 24.10 -12.05
C SER A 47 3.44 25.15 -13.11
N PHE A 48 2.35 24.98 -13.84
CA PHE A 48 1.81 25.95 -14.79
C PHE A 48 0.28 25.93 -14.64
N PRO A 49 -0.43 27.02 -15.01
CA PRO A 49 -1.88 27.03 -15.03
C PRO A 49 -2.42 25.90 -15.92
N LEU A 50 -3.31 25.06 -15.38
CA LEU A 50 -3.76 23.84 -16.05
C LEU A 50 -4.44 24.12 -17.41
N GLU A 51 -5.05 25.29 -17.55
CA GLU A 51 -5.70 25.77 -18.76
C GLU A 51 -4.69 25.98 -19.91
N GLU A 52 -3.47 26.42 -19.61
CA GLU A 52 -2.42 26.65 -20.62
C GLU A 52 -1.94 25.35 -21.27
N ALA A 53 -2.07 24.21 -20.59
CA ALA A 53 -1.66 22.90 -21.10
C ALA A 53 -2.31 22.58 -22.46
N PHE A 54 -3.56 23.04 -22.63
CA PHE A 54 -4.35 22.79 -23.83
C PHE A 54 -3.93 23.66 -25.01
N GLU A 55 -3.26 24.79 -24.76
CA GLU A 55 -2.83 25.71 -25.82
C GLU A 55 -1.48 25.33 -26.43
N TYR A 56 -0.73 24.45 -25.76
CA TYR A 56 0.63 24.09 -26.18
C TYR A 56 0.68 23.23 -27.44
N LEU A 57 -0.42 22.53 -27.74
CA LEU A 57 -0.57 21.69 -28.92
C LEU A 57 -1.81 22.13 -29.70
N LYS A 58 -1.61 22.47 -30.99
CA LYS A 58 -2.68 22.89 -31.90
C LYS A 58 -2.67 22.01 -33.14
N SER A 59 -3.77 22.04 -33.91
CA SER A 59 -3.91 21.27 -35.14
C SER A 59 -2.75 21.53 -36.13
N ASP A 60 -2.31 22.79 -36.24
CA ASP A 60 -1.24 23.24 -37.15
C ASP A 60 0.16 22.67 -36.85
N ASN A 61 0.43 22.30 -35.60
CA ASN A 61 1.78 21.91 -35.14
C ASN A 61 1.86 20.49 -34.58
N ALA A 62 0.72 19.80 -34.49
CA ALA A 62 0.64 18.46 -33.91
C ALA A 62 1.49 17.44 -34.68
N GLU A 63 1.37 17.41 -36.01
CA GLU A 63 2.11 16.46 -36.84
C GLU A 63 3.63 16.67 -36.76
N GLN A 64 4.08 17.93 -36.86
CA GLN A 64 5.51 18.25 -36.78
C GLN A 64 6.10 17.87 -35.41
N SER A 65 5.36 18.12 -34.34
CA SER A 65 5.74 17.73 -32.98
C SER A 65 5.82 16.21 -32.83
N LEU A 66 4.86 15.49 -33.41
CA LEU A 66 4.81 14.03 -33.42
C LEU A 66 5.97 13.41 -34.20
N ARG A 67 6.28 13.90 -35.41
CA ARG A 67 7.42 13.44 -36.22
C ARG A 67 8.72 13.46 -35.44
N GLN A 68 8.93 14.46 -34.58
CA GLN A 68 10.10 14.54 -33.71
C GLN A 68 9.97 13.67 -32.45
N ALA A 69 8.76 13.54 -31.88
CA ALA A 69 8.53 12.76 -30.68
C ALA A 69 8.68 11.25 -30.92
N VAL A 70 8.23 10.73 -32.06
CA VAL A 70 8.26 9.29 -32.37
C VAL A 70 9.68 8.75 -32.54
N LEU A 71 10.66 9.58 -32.93
CA LEU A 71 12.07 9.18 -33.06
C LEU A 71 12.68 8.66 -31.75
N TYR A 72 12.13 9.12 -30.62
CA TYR A 72 12.54 8.75 -29.27
C TYR A 72 11.48 7.89 -28.56
N ALA A 73 10.50 7.37 -29.29
CA ALA A 73 9.49 6.49 -28.74
C ALA A 73 10.00 5.04 -28.68
N PRO A 74 9.62 4.26 -27.64
CA PRO A 74 10.05 2.87 -27.47
C PRO A 74 9.78 1.96 -28.69
N PHE A 75 8.72 2.28 -29.44
CA PHE A 75 8.30 1.50 -30.60
C PHE A 75 9.05 1.83 -31.90
N TRP A 76 9.81 2.92 -31.97
CA TRP A 76 10.54 3.34 -33.18
C TRP A 76 11.46 2.23 -33.72
N ASN A 77 12.38 1.75 -32.89
CA ASN A 77 13.33 0.70 -33.26
C ASN A 77 12.63 -0.60 -33.66
N THR A 78 11.44 -0.86 -33.12
CA THR A 78 10.64 -2.04 -33.48
C THR A 78 10.01 -1.89 -34.85
N ARG A 79 9.45 -0.72 -35.18
CA ARG A 79 8.90 -0.43 -36.51
C ARG A 79 10.00 -0.36 -37.57
N TRP A 80 11.14 0.24 -37.27
CA TRP A 80 12.32 0.23 -38.14
C TRP A 80 12.73 -1.19 -38.53
N ARG A 81 12.86 -2.08 -37.54
CA ARG A 81 13.19 -3.49 -37.77
C ARG A 81 12.16 -4.19 -38.66
N TRP A 82 10.88 -3.88 -38.50
CA TRP A 82 9.83 -4.44 -39.35
C TRP A 82 9.92 -3.92 -40.78
N ALA A 83 10.09 -2.61 -40.98
CA ALA A 83 10.28 -2.02 -42.30
C ALA A 83 11.51 -2.61 -43.01
N ALA A 84 12.66 -2.65 -42.34
CA ALA A 84 13.90 -3.19 -42.87
C ALA A 84 13.82 -4.70 -43.20
N THR A 85 13.11 -5.48 -42.37
CA THR A 85 12.90 -6.92 -42.63
C THR A 85 11.90 -7.16 -43.77
N ARG A 86 10.82 -6.38 -43.84
CA ARG A 86 9.81 -6.47 -44.92
C ARG A 86 10.41 -6.09 -46.28
N ALA A 87 11.28 -5.09 -46.30
CA ALA A 87 12.04 -4.68 -47.48
C ALA A 87 13.18 -5.62 -47.86
N LEU A 88 13.39 -6.71 -47.10
CA LEU A 88 14.50 -7.67 -47.28
C LEU A 88 15.90 -7.03 -47.17
N ALA A 89 16.00 -5.87 -46.53
CA ALA A 89 17.28 -5.18 -46.27
C ALA A 89 18.10 -5.88 -45.17
N VAL A 90 17.44 -6.63 -44.29
CA VAL A 90 18.08 -7.46 -43.26
C VAL A 90 18.08 -8.93 -43.69
N PRO A 91 19.25 -9.60 -43.74
CA PRO A 91 19.33 -10.98 -44.19
C PRO A 91 18.66 -11.93 -43.19
N ARG A 92 17.65 -12.67 -43.64
CA ARG A 92 16.94 -13.68 -42.83
C ARG A 92 17.63 -15.05 -42.88
N ARG A 93 18.43 -15.30 -43.92
CA ARG A 93 19.22 -16.52 -44.11
C ARG A 93 20.62 -16.16 -44.59
N ARG A 94 21.62 -16.90 -44.11
CA ARG A 94 23.01 -16.80 -44.59
C ARG A 94 23.47 -18.20 -45.00
N GLY A 95 23.61 -18.41 -46.31
CA GLY A 95 23.72 -19.77 -46.88
C GLY A 95 22.43 -20.58 -46.65
N ALA A 96 22.54 -21.81 -46.16
CA ALA A 96 21.39 -22.67 -45.87
C ALA A 96 20.74 -22.44 -44.49
N LYS A 97 21.39 -21.68 -43.60
CA LYS A 97 20.98 -21.50 -42.20
C LYS A 97 20.20 -20.19 -42.00
N GLU A 98 19.21 -20.22 -41.11
CA GLU A 98 18.49 -19.04 -40.67
C GLU A 98 19.35 -18.17 -39.76
N VAL A 99 19.24 -16.85 -39.90
CA VAL A 99 19.95 -15.89 -39.05
C VAL A 99 19.16 -15.75 -37.74
N PRO A 100 19.76 -16.00 -36.57
CA PRO A 100 19.09 -15.82 -35.28
C PRO A 100 18.53 -14.41 -35.07
N PRO A 101 17.39 -14.25 -34.36
CA PRO A 101 16.73 -12.95 -34.19
C PRO A 101 17.60 -11.85 -33.55
N TYR A 102 18.52 -12.20 -32.63
CA TYR A 102 19.41 -11.22 -32.01
C TYR A 102 20.42 -10.63 -33.02
N LEU A 103 20.92 -11.44 -33.96
CA LEU A 103 21.77 -10.94 -35.05
C LEU A 103 20.98 -10.09 -36.04
N GLN A 104 19.72 -10.44 -36.33
CA GLN A 104 18.86 -9.61 -37.18
C GLN A 104 18.61 -8.24 -36.54
N ARG A 105 18.48 -8.16 -35.20
CA ARG A 105 18.39 -6.88 -34.49
C ARG A 105 19.66 -6.06 -34.66
N MET A 106 20.81 -6.66 -34.36
CA MET A 106 22.12 -5.99 -34.51
C MET A 106 22.32 -5.45 -35.93
N ILE A 107 22.04 -6.25 -36.96
CA ILE A 107 22.18 -5.83 -38.36
C ILE A 107 21.20 -4.70 -38.73
N ALA A 108 19.97 -4.76 -38.20
CA ALA A 108 19.01 -3.69 -38.43
C ALA A 108 19.43 -2.39 -37.74
N ASP A 109 19.99 -2.47 -36.53
CA ASP A 109 20.49 -1.30 -35.79
C ASP A 109 21.74 -0.72 -36.49
N ASP A 110 22.64 -1.56 -37.01
CA ASP A 110 23.77 -1.13 -37.85
C ASP A 110 23.30 -0.42 -39.13
N LEU A 111 22.24 -0.94 -39.78
CA LEU A 111 21.62 -0.30 -40.93
C LEU A 111 21.01 1.06 -40.58
N LEU A 112 20.39 1.18 -39.40
CA LEU A 112 19.85 2.46 -38.91
C LEU A 112 20.97 3.47 -38.71
N ALA A 113 22.09 3.06 -38.09
CA ALA A 113 23.25 3.92 -37.90
C ALA A 113 23.88 4.38 -39.23
N ALA A 114 23.80 3.56 -40.28
CA ALA A 114 24.28 3.92 -41.62
C ALA A 114 23.35 4.89 -42.36
N VAL A 115 22.03 4.69 -42.23
CA VAL A 115 21.01 5.43 -43.00
C VAL A 115 20.53 6.68 -42.27
N PHE A 116 20.48 6.65 -40.94
CA PHE A 116 20.12 7.77 -40.07
C PHE A 116 21.12 7.98 -38.92
N PRO A 117 22.38 8.35 -39.21
CA PRO A 117 23.42 8.49 -38.18
C PRO A 117 23.03 9.43 -37.04
N ALA A 118 22.32 10.52 -37.35
CA ALA A 118 21.91 11.52 -36.38
C ALA A 118 20.93 10.99 -35.32
N GLN A 119 20.16 9.93 -35.60
CA GLN A 119 19.24 9.32 -34.64
C GLN A 119 19.96 8.46 -33.59
N VAL A 120 21.11 7.89 -33.94
CA VAL A 120 21.95 7.06 -33.05
C VAL A 120 23.07 7.89 -32.38
N GLY A 121 23.28 9.12 -32.83
CA GLY A 121 24.33 10.01 -32.36
C GLY A 121 24.18 10.46 -30.90
N CYS A 122 25.29 10.94 -30.32
CA CYS A 122 25.29 11.50 -28.96
C CYS A 122 24.42 12.76 -28.89
N GLN A 123 23.48 12.79 -27.94
CA GLN A 123 22.53 13.89 -27.75
C GLN A 123 23.21 15.22 -27.38
N GLU A 124 24.41 15.17 -26.78
CA GLU A 124 25.17 16.38 -26.40
C GLU A 124 25.67 17.21 -27.60
N ASN A 125 25.75 16.62 -28.79
CA ASN A 125 26.26 17.29 -30.00
C ASN A 125 25.15 17.82 -30.93
N LEU A 126 23.88 17.67 -30.56
CA LEU A 126 22.74 18.01 -31.40
C LEU A 126 22.13 19.36 -30.96
N ALA A 127 22.17 20.36 -31.85
CA ALA A 127 21.49 21.63 -31.66
C ALA A 127 20.25 21.71 -32.59
N GLY A 128 19.05 21.61 -32.02
CA GLY A 128 17.78 21.76 -32.74
C GLY A 128 17.09 20.44 -33.14
N PRO A 129 15.99 20.51 -33.93
CA PRO A 129 15.24 19.33 -34.39
C PRO A 129 16.08 18.42 -35.29
N LEU A 130 15.83 17.11 -35.25
CA LEU A 130 16.50 16.16 -36.15
C LEU A 130 15.95 16.31 -37.57
N GLU A 131 16.84 16.54 -38.53
CA GLU A 131 16.51 16.44 -39.95
C GLU A 131 16.35 14.97 -40.33
N VAL A 132 15.15 14.60 -40.77
CA VAL A 132 14.82 13.23 -41.17
C VAL A 132 15.36 13.00 -42.59
N PRO A 133 16.26 12.02 -42.82
CA PRO A 133 16.82 11.77 -44.14
C PRO A 133 15.76 11.32 -45.15
N ASP A 134 15.92 11.73 -46.40
CA ASP A 134 15.11 11.25 -47.52
C ASP A 134 15.54 9.82 -47.91
N HIS A 135 14.98 8.83 -47.22
CA HIS A 135 15.24 7.41 -47.47
C HIS A 135 13.94 6.60 -47.38
N PRO A 136 13.65 5.70 -48.34
CA PRO A 136 12.39 4.96 -48.37
C PRO A 136 12.07 4.17 -47.09
N LEU A 137 13.08 3.53 -46.48
CA LEU A 137 12.88 2.80 -45.22
C LEU A 137 12.57 3.72 -44.04
N ILE A 138 13.14 4.93 -44.00
CA ILE A 138 12.85 5.90 -42.94
C ILE A 138 11.46 6.46 -43.15
N ALA A 139 11.11 6.83 -44.39
CA ALA A 139 9.78 7.32 -44.74
C ALA A 139 8.69 6.31 -44.36
N GLN A 140 8.86 5.03 -44.72
CA GLN A 140 7.91 3.97 -44.32
C GLN A 140 7.88 3.76 -42.81
N THR A 141 9.02 3.81 -42.12
CA THR A 141 9.05 3.64 -40.65
C THR A 141 8.33 4.79 -39.95
N MET A 142 8.52 6.02 -40.43
CA MET A 142 7.84 7.21 -39.94
C MET A 142 6.33 7.10 -40.16
N ASP A 143 5.92 6.70 -41.36
CA ASP A 143 4.52 6.46 -41.72
C ASP A 143 3.86 5.39 -40.82
N ASP A 144 4.49 4.22 -40.68
CA ASP A 144 4.05 3.15 -39.77
C ASP A 144 3.92 3.67 -38.32
N CYS A 145 4.81 4.57 -37.89
CA CYS A 145 4.74 5.14 -36.55
C CYS A 145 3.56 6.11 -36.40
N LEU A 146 3.35 7.01 -37.36
CA LEU A 146 2.34 8.07 -37.29
C LEU A 146 0.90 7.60 -37.55
N HIS A 147 0.72 6.54 -38.35
CA HIS A 147 -0.61 6.09 -38.78
C HIS A 147 -0.99 4.68 -38.31
N GLU A 148 -0.02 3.78 -38.04
CA GLU A 148 -0.34 2.44 -37.48
C GLU A 148 -0.07 2.32 -35.98
N ALA A 149 1.03 2.89 -35.47
CA ALA A 149 1.40 2.78 -34.06
C ALA A 149 0.64 3.81 -33.19
N VAL A 150 0.46 5.01 -33.73
CA VAL A 150 -0.46 6.04 -33.24
C VAL A 150 -1.39 6.48 -34.37
N ASP A 151 -2.39 7.30 -34.04
CA ASP A 151 -3.35 7.81 -35.02
C ASP A 151 -3.26 9.33 -35.08
N THR A 152 -2.44 9.83 -36.01
CA THR A 152 -2.18 11.27 -36.18
C THR A 152 -3.37 12.01 -36.76
N ASP A 153 -4.04 11.43 -37.76
CA ASP A 153 -5.20 12.05 -38.42
C ASP A 153 -6.36 12.23 -37.43
N ALA A 154 -6.67 11.20 -36.64
CA ALA A 154 -7.71 11.31 -35.63
C ALA A 154 -7.33 12.28 -34.51
N LEU A 155 -6.04 12.40 -34.14
CA LEU A 155 -5.58 13.43 -33.21
C LEU A 155 -5.84 14.84 -33.76
N ILE A 156 -5.44 15.11 -34.99
CA ILE A 156 -5.64 16.43 -35.63
C ILE A 156 -7.14 16.74 -35.65
N GLY A 157 -7.99 15.78 -36.03
CA GLY A 157 -9.44 15.95 -36.00
C GLY A 157 -10.00 16.25 -34.59
N VAL A 158 -9.42 15.70 -33.52
CA VAL A 158 -9.80 16.04 -32.14
C VAL A 158 -9.37 17.48 -31.80
N LEU A 159 -8.16 17.89 -32.16
CA LEU A 159 -7.64 19.24 -31.90
C LEU A 159 -8.45 20.31 -32.65
N GLU A 160 -8.79 20.09 -33.91
CA GLU A 160 -9.65 21.01 -34.67
C GLU A 160 -11.04 21.18 -34.07
N ARG A 161 -11.60 20.11 -33.47
CA ARG A 161 -12.90 20.17 -32.79
C ARG A 161 -12.82 20.92 -31.46
N ILE A 162 -11.68 20.85 -30.78
CA ILE A 162 -11.39 21.70 -29.61
C ILE A 162 -11.30 23.17 -30.04
N GLU A 163 -10.56 23.47 -31.10
CA GLU A 163 -10.41 24.84 -31.64
C GLU A 163 -11.74 25.45 -32.11
N ARG A 164 -12.64 24.63 -32.66
CA ARG A 164 -14.01 25.03 -33.02
C ARG A 164 -14.96 25.16 -31.82
N GLY A 165 -14.52 24.81 -30.60
CA GLY A 165 -15.35 24.85 -29.40
C GLY A 165 -16.38 23.72 -29.30
N GLU A 166 -16.32 22.69 -30.16
CA GLU A 166 -17.21 21.53 -30.12
C GLU A 166 -16.89 20.61 -28.93
N ILE A 167 -15.63 20.59 -28.49
CA ILE A 167 -15.16 19.83 -27.33
C ILE A 167 -14.83 20.84 -26.21
N ARG A 168 -15.57 20.74 -25.10
CA ARG A 168 -15.31 21.55 -23.91
C ARG A 168 -14.20 20.95 -23.07
N LEU A 169 -13.30 21.80 -22.60
CA LEU A 169 -12.17 21.45 -21.76
C LEU A 169 -12.41 21.98 -20.34
N HIS A 170 -12.11 21.15 -19.34
CA HIS A 170 -12.28 21.49 -17.93
C HIS A 170 -10.96 21.23 -17.18
N ALA A 171 -10.34 22.29 -16.69
CA ALA A 171 -9.23 22.22 -15.77
C ALA A 171 -9.76 22.14 -14.33
N ARG A 172 -9.26 21.15 -13.57
CA ARG A 172 -9.60 20.92 -12.17
C ARG A 172 -8.35 20.49 -11.43
N ASP A 173 -7.99 21.26 -10.41
CA ASP A 173 -6.97 20.86 -9.44
C ASP A 173 -7.64 20.10 -8.28
N THR A 174 -7.10 18.95 -7.92
CA THR A 174 -7.68 18.05 -6.91
C THR A 174 -6.60 17.50 -6.01
N VAL A 175 -6.80 17.63 -4.68
CA VAL A 175 -5.85 17.16 -3.64
C VAL A 175 -5.65 15.64 -3.66
N THR A 176 -6.67 14.89 -4.10
CA THR A 176 -6.62 13.43 -4.26
C THR A 176 -7.01 13.01 -5.68
N PRO A 177 -6.37 11.98 -6.25
CA PRO A 177 -6.79 11.43 -7.54
C PRO A 177 -8.26 11.04 -7.56
N SER A 178 -8.98 11.46 -8.60
CA SER A 178 -10.36 11.06 -8.83
C SER A 178 -10.48 9.54 -9.05
N GLY A 179 -11.70 8.99 -8.92
CA GLY A 179 -11.97 7.59 -9.26
C GLY A 179 -11.55 7.23 -10.69
N MET A 180 -11.76 8.15 -11.65
CA MET A 180 -11.34 7.97 -13.04
C MET A 180 -9.81 8.01 -13.21
N ALA A 181 -9.09 8.73 -12.33
CA ALA A 181 -7.63 8.79 -12.38
C ALA A 181 -6.96 7.49 -11.88
N GLN A 182 -7.69 6.63 -11.16
CA GLN A 182 -7.12 5.38 -10.64
C GLN A 182 -6.67 4.42 -11.75
N SER A 183 -7.39 4.37 -12.87
CA SER A 183 -7.06 3.48 -14.00
C SER A 183 -5.74 3.89 -14.66
N ILE A 184 -5.50 5.21 -14.78
CA ILE A 184 -4.32 5.73 -15.47
C ILE A 184 -3.08 5.84 -14.58
N ILE A 185 -3.25 6.07 -13.26
CA ILE A 185 -2.13 6.07 -12.30
C ILE A 185 -1.53 4.66 -12.16
N ASN A 186 -2.38 3.63 -12.21
CA ASN A 186 -1.98 2.23 -12.12
C ASN A 186 -1.75 1.59 -13.50
N ILE A 187 -1.35 2.37 -14.49
CA ILE A 187 -1.16 1.86 -15.85
C ILE A 187 -0.09 0.77 -15.89
N ASN A 188 -0.31 -0.23 -16.74
CA ASN A 188 0.66 -1.29 -17.00
C ASN A 188 1.94 -0.70 -17.62
N PRO A 189 3.11 -1.35 -17.43
CA PRO A 189 4.39 -0.90 -18.00
C PRO A 189 4.37 -0.51 -19.47
N PHE A 190 3.57 -1.19 -20.29
CA PHE A 190 3.47 -0.94 -21.73
C PHE A 190 2.63 0.30 -22.11
N GLY A 191 2.02 0.97 -21.14
CA GLY A 191 1.27 2.21 -21.35
C GLY A 191 2.12 3.47 -21.21
N PHE A 192 3.36 3.35 -20.75
CA PHE A 192 4.31 4.47 -20.71
C PHE A 192 4.84 4.78 -22.12
N LEU A 193 5.10 6.07 -22.38
CA LEU A 193 5.49 6.58 -23.69
C LEU A 193 7.02 6.77 -23.85
N ASP A 194 7.77 6.51 -22.79
CA ASP A 194 9.22 6.66 -22.59
C ASP A 194 9.83 5.35 -22.05
N ASP A 195 11.14 5.20 -22.21
CA ASP A 195 11.90 4.00 -21.84
C ASP A 195 12.43 4.00 -20.39
N ALA A 196 12.00 4.96 -19.54
CA ALA A 196 12.47 5.05 -18.16
C ALA A 196 12.10 3.80 -17.34
N PRO A 197 12.99 3.30 -16.45
CA PRO A 197 12.74 2.16 -15.57
C PRO A 197 11.47 2.34 -14.72
N LEU A 198 10.88 1.21 -14.30
CA LEU A 198 9.61 1.23 -13.56
C LEU A 198 9.75 1.82 -12.14
N GLU A 199 10.95 1.73 -11.58
CA GLU A 199 11.33 2.20 -10.25
C GLU A 199 11.41 3.73 -10.17
N GLU A 200 11.71 4.38 -11.30
CA GLU A 200 11.87 5.84 -11.40
C GLU A 200 10.54 6.56 -11.71
N ARG A 201 9.43 5.81 -11.77
CA ARG A 201 8.12 6.34 -12.18
C ARG A 201 7.41 7.05 -11.05
N ARG A 202 7.33 8.38 -11.15
CA ARG A 202 6.63 9.25 -10.17
C ARG A 202 5.16 8.91 -10.03
N ALA A 203 4.50 8.52 -11.13
CA ALA A 203 3.10 8.08 -11.12
C ALA A 203 2.84 6.93 -10.11
N ARG A 204 3.79 6.00 -9.93
CA ARG A 204 3.65 4.89 -8.98
C ARG A 204 3.88 5.28 -7.52
N ALA A 205 4.50 6.42 -7.27
CA ALA A 205 4.61 6.98 -5.92
C ALA A 205 3.26 7.56 -5.43
N VAL A 206 2.29 7.74 -6.32
CA VAL A 206 0.94 8.22 -5.99
C VAL A 206 0.12 7.06 -5.41
N MET A 207 0.12 6.94 -4.09
CA MET A 207 -0.70 5.97 -3.37
C MET A 207 -2.18 6.37 -3.40
N THR A 208 -3.04 5.49 -3.90
CA THR A 208 -4.49 5.70 -3.88
C THR A 208 -5.09 5.15 -2.57
N ARG A 209 -5.72 5.99 -1.75
CA ARG A 209 -6.59 5.53 -0.66
C ARG A 209 -7.86 4.93 -1.27
N ARG A 210 -8.17 3.67 -0.98
CA ARG A 210 -9.40 2.99 -1.47
C ARG A 210 -10.67 3.40 -0.71
N THR A 211 -10.52 4.08 0.43
CA THR A 211 -11.64 4.67 1.18
C THR A 211 -11.60 6.18 1.06
N LEU A 212 -12.56 6.74 0.34
CA LEU A 212 -12.92 8.15 0.47
C LEU A 212 -13.47 8.34 1.91
N PRO A 213 -12.90 9.22 2.75
CA PRO A 213 -13.67 9.78 3.85
C PRO A 213 -14.92 10.44 3.25
N ASN A 214 -16.08 10.27 3.89
CA ASN A 214 -17.37 10.75 3.41
C ASN A 214 -17.50 12.29 3.36
N GLU A 215 -16.43 13.03 3.62
CA GLU A 215 -16.43 14.48 3.60
C GLU A 215 -15.22 14.98 2.81
N GLN A 216 -15.48 15.43 1.58
CA GLN A 216 -14.49 15.96 0.64
C GLN A 216 -13.87 17.29 1.13
N ARG A 217 -14.38 17.86 2.23
CA ARG A 217 -13.95 19.13 2.84
C ARG A 217 -12.87 18.96 3.93
N ASP A 218 -12.66 17.76 4.46
CA ASP A 218 -11.66 17.54 5.53
C ASP A 218 -10.24 17.28 5.02
N LEU A 219 -10.05 17.18 3.69
CA LEU A 219 -8.77 16.81 3.08
C LEU A 219 -7.90 17.99 2.61
N GLY A 220 -8.41 19.22 2.70
CA GLY A 220 -7.64 20.45 2.44
C GLY A 220 -7.00 21.07 3.69
N LYS A 221 -7.34 20.56 4.88
CA LYS A 221 -6.82 21.06 6.15
C LYS A 221 -5.39 20.56 6.35
N LEU A 222 -4.45 21.49 6.45
CA LEU A 222 -3.08 21.18 6.84
C LEU A 222 -3.07 20.65 8.27
N ASP A 223 -2.09 19.80 8.57
CA ASP A 223 -1.88 19.35 9.93
C ASP A 223 -1.30 20.48 10.79
N ILE A 224 -1.89 20.74 11.96
CA ILE A 224 -1.46 21.84 12.83
C ILE A 224 -0.03 21.66 13.32
N ASP A 225 0.34 20.44 13.70
CA ASP A 225 1.71 20.09 14.10
C ASP A 225 2.71 20.32 12.95
N ALA A 226 2.28 20.12 11.71
CA ALA A 226 3.12 20.36 10.54
C ALA A 226 3.28 21.85 10.23
N ILE A 227 2.27 22.68 10.49
CA ILE A 227 2.35 24.14 10.39
C ILE A 227 3.34 24.66 11.44
N GLU A 228 3.10 24.34 12.71
CA GLU A 228 3.93 24.80 13.84
C GLU A 228 5.39 24.42 13.65
N ARG A 229 5.65 23.17 13.26
CA ARG A 229 7.01 22.70 12.98
C ARG A 229 7.70 23.49 11.86
N VAL A 230 6.99 23.83 10.78
CA VAL A 230 7.61 24.60 9.69
C VAL A 230 7.80 26.06 10.09
N GLN A 231 6.92 26.63 10.90
CA GLN A 231 7.10 27.97 11.47
C GLN A 231 8.36 28.03 12.33
N ASP A 232 8.54 27.05 13.24
CA ASP A 232 9.74 26.94 14.07
C ASP A 232 11.01 26.73 13.25
N GLU A 233 10.96 25.90 12.19
CA GLU A 233 12.11 25.64 11.31
C GLU A 233 12.40 26.78 10.32
N ALA A 234 11.43 27.64 10.01
CA ALA A 234 11.58 28.77 9.09
C ALA A 234 12.06 30.03 9.81
N PHE A 235 11.68 30.21 11.07
CA PHE A 235 12.15 31.33 11.86
C PHE A 235 13.65 31.18 12.18
N PRO A 236 14.50 32.17 11.83
CA PRO A 236 15.93 32.08 12.11
C PRO A 236 16.19 32.02 13.62
N PRO A 237 17.10 31.16 14.11
CA PRO A 237 17.54 31.21 15.50
C PRO A 237 18.26 32.54 15.76
N ILE A 238 18.00 33.17 16.91
CA ILE A 238 18.67 34.39 17.37
C ILE A 238 19.42 34.06 18.65
N ARG A 239 20.73 33.86 18.56
CA ARG A 239 21.59 33.50 19.70
C ARG A 239 22.54 34.63 20.09
N ASP A 240 22.88 35.49 19.14
CA ASP A 240 23.77 36.64 19.32
C ASP A 240 23.31 37.82 18.46
N ALA A 241 24.00 38.96 18.63
CA ALA A 241 23.72 40.18 17.89
C ALA A 241 23.95 40.04 16.37
N ASP A 242 24.84 39.14 15.93
CA ASP A 242 25.12 38.95 14.50
C ASP A 242 23.93 38.27 13.81
N GLU A 243 23.36 37.22 14.41
CA GLU A 243 22.16 36.55 13.88
C GLU A 243 20.94 37.46 13.87
N LEU A 244 20.81 38.35 14.86
CA LEU A 244 19.75 39.37 14.87
C LEU A 244 19.93 40.39 13.73
N HIS A 245 21.17 40.78 13.43
CA HIS A 245 21.46 41.66 12.30
C HIS A 245 21.12 41.00 10.96
N GLU A 246 21.42 39.71 10.80
CA GLU A 246 21.04 38.94 9.60
C GLU A 246 19.51 38.88 9.42
N LEU A 247 18.75 38.71 10.51
CA LEU A 247 17.29 38.79 10.46
C LEU A 247 16.82 40.18 9.99
N LEU A 248 17.37 41.26 10.54
CA LEU A 248 17.02 42.62 10.12
C LEU A 248 17.35 42.88 8.64
N LEU A 249 18.43 42.28 8.14
CA LEU A 249 18.76 42.32 6.71
C LEU A 249 17.73 41.56 5.85
N SER A 250 17.18 40.45 6.33
CA SER A 250 16.18 39.68 5.57
C SER A 250 14.79 40.32 5.58
N VAL A 251 14.34 40.84 6.73
CA VAL A 251 12.96 41.37 6.89
C VAL A 251 12.84 42.87 6.56
N VAL A 252 13.96 43.56 6.35
CA VAL A 252 14.09 45.01 6.08
C VAL A 252 13.70 45.89 7.26
N ALA A 253 12.51 45.71 7.84
CA ALA A 253 12.03 46.45 9.00
C ALA A 253 11.25 45.52 9.95
N LEU A 254 11.51 45.64 11.25
CA LEU A 254 10.83 44.92 12.31
C LEU A 254 10.10 45.92 13.21
N ASN A 255 8.79 45.77 13.39
CA ASN A 255 8.03 46.64 14.29
C ASN A 255 8.44 46.41 15.76
N GLU A 256 8.67 47.48 16.51
CA GLU A 256 9.06 47.42 17.93
C GLU A 256 8.01 46.68 18.78
N ARG A 257 6.73 46.68 18.37
CA ARG A 257 5.66 45.92 19.04
C ARG A 257 5.90 44.41 19.05
N GLU A 258 6.65 43.87 18.09
CA GLU A 258 7.00 42.44 18.03
C GLU A 258 8.00 42.04 19.13
N LEU A 259 8.75 43.00 19.70
CA LEU A 259 9.64 42.75 20.85
C LEU A 259 8.86 42.51 22.16
N THR A 260 7.55 42.76 22.17
CA THR A 260 6.69 42.50 23.36
C THR A 260 5.57 41.51 23.06
N HIS A 261 5.03 41.51 21.84
CA HIS A 261 3.85 40.73 21.46
C HIS A 261 4.11 39.73 20.32
N GLY A 262 5.36 39.63 19.84
CA GLY A 262 5.73 38.76 18.74
C GLY A 262 6.07 37.33 19.17
N SER A 263 6.88 36.65 18.35
CA SER A 263 7.39 35.30 18.64
C SER A 263 8.09 35.27 20.02
N PRO A 264 8.02 34.16 20.79
CA PRO A 264 8.72 34.02 22.08
C PRO A 264 10.21 34.37 22.01
N VAL A 265 10.84 34.16 20.85
CA VAL A 265 12.25 34.48 20.60
C VAL A 265 12.47 36.00 20.56
N LEU A 266 11.60 36.75 19.87
CA LEU A 266 11.70 38.20 19.78
C LEU A 266 11.30 38.91 21.08
N ALA A 267 10.40 38.30 21.85
CA ALA A 267 9.96 38.79 23.15
C ALA A 267 10.96 38.53 24.29
N ASP A 268 12.05 37.82 24.03
CA ASP A 268 13.11 37.62 25.03
C ASP A 268 13.82 38.96 25.36
N PRO A 269 14.02 39.29 26.65
CA PRO A 269 14.74 40.50 27.04
C PRO A 269 16.16 40.59 26.46
N GLY A 270 16.79 39.46 26.13
CA GLY A 270 18.09 39.40 25.48
C GLY A 270 18.08 40.07 24.09
N THR A 271 17.00 39.96 23.33
CA THR A 271 16.87 40.55 21.99
C THR A 271 16.93 42.08 22.04
N SER A 272 16.32 42.70 23.06
CA SER A 272 16.38 44.15 23.26
C SER A 272 17.80 44.64 23.62
N LEU A 273 18.56 43.83 24.35
CA LEU A 273 19.97 44.12 24.65
C LEU A 273 20.83 44.02 23.38
N MET A 274 20.60 42.99 22.55
CA MET A 274 21.31 42.82 21.27
C MET A 274 21.01 43.96 20.29
N LEU A 275 19.77 44.46 20.22
CA LEU A 275 19.44 45.65 19.40
C LEU A 275 20.18 46.89 19.87
N SER A 276 20.28 47.07 21.19
CA SER A 276 21.02 48.19 21.78
C SER A 276 22.51 48.10 21.46
N GLU A 277 23.11 46.90 21.55
CA GLU A 277 24.49 46.63 21.16
C GLU A 277 24.74 46.93 19.66
N LEU A 278 23.85 46.46 18.78
CA LEU A 278 23.95 46.74 17.34
C LEU A 278 23.81 48.24 17.02
N GLN A 279 23.00 48.96 17.77
CA GLN A 279 22.82 50.41 17.63
C GLN A 279 24.07 51.17 18.10
N GLU A 280 24.70 50.76 19.20
CA GLU A 280 25.97 51.35 19.67
C GLU A 280 27.11 51.16 18.67
N VAL A 281 27.16 50.01 18.00
CA VAL A 281 28.14 49.69 16.95
C VAL A 281 27.77 50.34 15.59
N GLY A 282 26.56 50.86 15.45
CA GLY A 282 26.07 51.51 14.23
C GLY A 282 25.66 50.55 13.11
N ARG A 283 25.32 49.31 13.46
CA ARG A 283 24.85 48.26 12.53
C ARG A 283 23.33 48.18 12.44
N ALA A 284 22.61 48.58 13.48
CA ALA A 284 21.15 48.70 13.46
C ALA A 284 20.73 50.08 13.90
N ALA A 285 19.51 50.48 13.54
CA ALA A 285 18.93 51.73 13.99
C ALA A 285 17.42 51.62 14.17
N ARG A 286 16.88 52.61 14.87
CA ARG A 286 15.46 52.75 15.15
C ARG A 286 14.93 53.97 14.42
N ALA A 287 13.79 53.81 13.74
CA ALA A 287 13.04 54.90 13.13
C ALA A 287 11.71 55.04 13.88
N GLU A 288 11.39 56.25 14.32
CA GLU A 288 10.19 56.56 15.11
C GLU A 288 9.31 57.57 14.37
N GLY A 289 8.01 57.30 14.32
CA GLY A 289 7.03 58.14 13.66
C GLY A 289 5.62 58.00 14.26
N PRO A 290 4.61 58.61 13.62
CA PRO A 290 3.24 58.62 14.14
C PRO A 290 2.59 57.24 14.24
N ASP A 291 3.01 56.28 13.41
CA ASP A 291 2.44 54.93 13.34
C ASP A 291 3.15 53.91 14.26
N GLY A 292 4.26 54.31 14.89
CA GLY A 292 5.04 53.49 15.80
C GLY A 292 6.54 53.63 15.56
N ALA A 293 7.31 52.69 16.09
CA ALA A 293 8.74 52.60 15.85
C ALA A 293 9.11 51.28 15.20
N VAL A 294 10.09 51.32 14.30
CA VAL A 294 10.62 50.15 13.59
C VAL A 294 12.13 50.08 13.75
N TRP A 295 12.63 48.86 13.90
CA TRP A 295 14.04 48.52 13.92
C TRP A 295 14.47 48.00 12.55
N PHE A 296 15.66 48.41 12.10
CA PHE A 296 16.18 48.03 10.79
C PHE A 296 17.72 47.95 10.80
N ALA A 297 18.27 47.19 9.87
CA ALA A 297 19.71 47.13 9.63
C ALA A 297 20.19 48.40 8.93
N ALA A 298 21.35 48.94 9.32
CA ALA A 298 21.95 50.15 8.78
C ALA A 298 21.96 50.21 7.24
N GLU A 299 22.21 49.07 6.61
CA GLU A 299 22.27 48.86 5.17
C GLU A 299 20.94 49.18 4.46
N HIS A 300 19.80 49.05 5.15
CA HIS A 300 18.45 49.31 4.61
C HIS A 300 17.95 50.75 4.80
N LEU A 301 18.83 51.69 5.17
CA LEU A 301 18.45 53.09 5.43
C LEU A 301 17.63 53.73 4.30
N GLU A 302 17.98 53.49 3.04
CA GLU A 302 17.23 54.01 1.89
C GLU A 302 15.85 53.36 1.72
N SER A 303 15.75 52.04 1.98
CA SER A 303 14.46 51.33 2.02
C SER A 303 13.53 51.94 3.08
N ILE A 304 14.05 52.25 4.27
CA ILE A 304 13.26 52.87 5.34
C ILE A 304 12.81 54.28 4.98
N ARG A 305 13.68 55.10 4.37
CA ARG A 305 13.30 56.45 3.91
C ARG A 305 12.17 56.45 2.88
N LEU A 306 12.14 55.46 1.99
CA LEU A 306 11.08 55.32 0.98
C LEU A 306 9.76 54.80 1.57
N LEU A 307 9.85 53.84 2.49
CA LEU A 307 8.70 53.17 3.10
C LEU A 307 8.06 54.01 4.21
N PHE A 308 8.88 54.68 5.03
CA PHE A 308 8.49 55.43 6.23
C PHE A 308 9.02 56.88 6.16
N PRO A 309 8.54 57.71 5.22
CA PRO A 309 9.08 59.06 5.00
C PRO A 309 8.90 60.01 6.20
N ASP A 310 7.87 59.78 7.03
CA ASP A 310 7.56 60.61 8.20
C ASP A 310 8.25 60.13 9.49
N HIS A 311 9.07 59.08 9.43
CA HIS A 311 9.79 58.57 10.61
C HIS A 311 11.17 59.21 10.72
N ALA A 312 11.51 59.68 11.92
CA ALA A 312 12.84 60.19 12.26
C ALA A 312 13.74 59.02 12.71
N VAL A 313 14.97 58.97 12.20
CA VAL A 313 15.94 57.94 12.54
C VAL A 313 16.81 58.41 13.72
N GLU A 314 16.82 57.66 14.81
CA GLU A 314 17.57 58.00 16.03
C GLU A 314 18.45 56.82 16.53
N PRO A 315 19.73 57.08 16.89
CA PRO A 315 20.50 58.28 16.61
C PRO A 315 20.77 58.43 15.11
N GLY A 316 21.03 59.64 14.63
CA GLY A 316 21.47 59.84 13.25
C GLY A 316 22.86 59.20 13.04
N PHE A 317 22.98 58.29 12.07
CA PHE A 317 24.22 57.59 11.73
C PHE A 317 24.50 57.68 10.23
N SER A 318 25.78 57.50 9.85
CA SER A 318 26.24 57.57 8.45
C SER A 318 26.78 56.21 8.02
N VAL A 319 26.18 55.64 6.98
CA VAL A 319 26.57 54.35 6.41
C VAL A 319 27.42 54.59 5.16
N PRO A 320 28.55 53.88 4.97
CA PRO A 320 29.32 53.95 3.73
C PRO A 320 28.46 53.57 2.53
N GLU A 321 28.56 54.31 1.42
CA GLU A 321 27.77 54.03 0.19
C GLU A 321 27.93 52.58 -0.30
N SER A 322 29.10 51.97 -0.12
CA SER A 322 29.37 50.59 -0.51
C SER A 322 28.58 49.53 0.28
N ALA A 323 28.05 49.90 1.45
CA ALA A 323 27.29 48.99 2.32
C ALA A 323 25.76 49.22 2.23
N LEU A 324 25.31 50.28 1.55
CA LEU A 324 23.88 50.56 1.38
C LEU A 324 23.24 49.58 0.39
N ILE A 325 22.09 49.05 0.76
CA ILE A 325 21.19 48.34 -0.14
C ILE A 325 20.26 49.38 -0.76
N LEU A 326 20.43 49.62 -2.05
CA LEU A 326 19.66 50.62 -2.80
C LEU A 326 18.44 49.93 -3.47
N PRO A 327 17.21 50.16 -3.00
CA PRO A 327 16.01 49.75 -3.73
C PRO A 327 15.82 50.61 -4.99
N ALA A 328 15.18 50.05 -6.02
CA ALA A 328 14.92 50.78 -7.27
C ALA A 328 13.89 51.91 -7.05
N ASP A 329 12.86 51.63 -6.26
CA ASP A 329 11.78 52.54 -5.89
C ASP A 329 11.09 52.06 -4.60
N ARG A 330 10.01 52.74 -4.20
CA ARG A 330 9.20 52.37 -3.03
C ARG A 330 8.50 51.01 -3.21
N GLU A 331 8.14 50.63 -4.45
CA GLU A 331 7.46 49.35 -4.71
C GLU A 331 8.42 48.18 -4.51
N ASP A 332 9.66 48.29 -4.98
CA ASP A 332 10.73 47.31 -4.76
C ASP A 332 11.08 47.16 -3.27
N ALA A 333 11.18 48.26 -2.54
CA ALA A 333 11.41 48.23 -1.09
C ALA A 333 10.25 47.52 -0.35
N ARG A 334 9.00 47.79 -0.75
CA ARG A 334 7.80 47.17 -0.18
C ARG A 334 7.75 45.68 -0.47
N LEU A 335 8.07 45.28 -1.69
CA LEU A 335 8.11 43.89 -2.11
C LEU A 335 9.14 43.10 -1.30
N LYS A 336 10.35 43.65 -1.12
CA LYS A 336 11.43 43.03 -0.31
C LYS A 336 11.02 42.86 1.14
N LEU A 337 10.41 43.88 1.75
CA LEU A 337 9.94 43.82 3.12
C LEU A 337 8.85 42.76 3.30
N VAL A 338 7.80 42.76 2.46
CA VAL A 338 6.72 41.78 2.56
C VAL A 338 7.24 40.36 2.32
N ARG A 339 8.12 40.16 1.32
CA ARG A 339 8.76 38.87 1.05
C ARG A 339 9.55 38.37 2.26
N GLY A 340 10.41 39.22 2.83
CA GLY A 340 11.26 38.85 3.98
C GLY A 340 10.44 38.37 5.18
N HIS A 341 9.31 39.02 5.46
CA HIS A 341 8.40 38.58 6.53
C HIS A 341 7.70 37.26 6.19
N LEU A 342 7.28 37.02 4.95
CA LEU A 342 6.61 35.77 4.57
C LEU A 342 7.53 34.55 4.59
N GLU A 343 8.81 34.73 4.28
CA GLU A 343 9.83 33.66 4.27
C GLU A 343 10.09 33.05 5.66
N ILE A 344 9.73 33.74 6.74
CA ILE A 344 9.99 33.32 8.13
C ILE A 344 8.72 33.03 8.95
N SER A 345 7.52 33.21 8.38
CA SER A 345 6.27 33.29 9.17
C SER A 345 5.31 32.11 9.02
N GLY A 346 5.39 31.35 7.91
CA GLY A 346 4.35 30.36 7.56
C GLY A 346 3.03 31.03 7.12
N PRO A 347 1.87 30.36 7.27
CA PRO A 347 0.56 30.95 6.97
C PRO A 347 0.27 32.15 7.87
N VAL A 348 -0.01 33.31 7.28
CA VAL A 348 -0.29 34.58 7.99
C VAL A 348 -1.38 35.39 7.29
N THR A 349 -2.08 36.24 8.04
CA THR A 349 -3.05 37.18 7.47
C THR A 349 -2.38 38.49 7.04
N ALA A 350 -3.08 39.31 6.24
CA ALA A 350 -2.60 40.65 5.88
C ALA A 350 -2.41 41.55 7.12
N GLU A 351 -3.28 41.42 8.12
CA GLU A 351 -3.19 42.11 9.41
C GLU A 351 -1.92 41.70 10.17
N ASP A 352 -1.59 40.40 10.19
CA ASP A 352 -0.36 39.91 10.84
C ASP A 352 0.90 40.46 10.17
N VAL A 353 0.94 40.52 8.84
CA VAL A 353 2.08 41.09 8.10
C VAL A 353 2.22 42.58 8.40
N SER A 354 1.12 43.33 8.35
CA SER A 354 1.07 44.76 8.70
C SER A 354 1.58 45.02 10.12
N ARG A 355 1.14 44.22 11.08
CA ARG A 355 1.60 44.30 12.47
C ARG A 355 3.11 44.08 12.58
N ARG A 356 3.65 43.04 11.93
CA ARG A 356 5.07 42.64 12.02
C ARG A 356 6.03 43.65 11.39
N CYS A 357 5.65 44.24 10.27
CA CYS A 357 6.52 45.15 9.51
C CYS A 357 6.29 46.63 9.81
N GLY A 358 5.15 47.00 10.40
CA GLY A 358 4.79 48.38 10.73
C GLY A 358 4.19 49.19 9.57
N LEU A 359 4.00 48.60 8.39
CA LEU A 359 3.31 49.25 7.26
C LEU A 359 1.79 49.16 7.42
N SER A 360 1.06 50.04 6.72
CA SER A 360 -0.40 49.97 6.62
C SER A 360 -0.86 48.68 5.93
N GLU A 361 -2.03 48.18 6.30
CA GLU A 361 -2.65 47.00 5.64
C GLU A 361 -2.82 47.19 4.13
N GLN A 362 -3.08 48.43 3.68
CA GLN A 362 -3.19 48.74 2.24
C GLN A 362 -1.86 48.53 1.53
N ASP A 363 -0.75 49.04 2.08
CA ASP A 363 0.58 48.83 1.52
C ASP A 363 0.97 47.35 1.53
N CYS A 364 0.73 46.64 2.63
CA CYS A 364 0.93 45.19 2.69
C CYS A 364 0.09 44.45 1.65
N GLY A 365 -1.17 44.84 1.47
CA GLY A 365 -2.08 44.28 0.46
C GLY A 365 -1.55 44.44 -0.97
N TYR A 366 -0.99 45.60 -1.33
CA TYR A 366 -0.36 45.80 -2.63
C TYR A 366 0.86 44.90 -2.83
N GLY A 367 1.73 44.79 -1.82
CA GLY A 367 2.89 43.90 -1.86
C GLY A 367 2.50 42.42 -1.99
N LEU A 368 1.50 41.98 -1.24
CA LEU A 368 0.95 40.61 -1.30
C LEU A 368 0.36 40.31 -2.67
N ALA A 369 -0.46 41.20 -3.23
CA ALA A 369 -1.05 41.01 -4.56
C ALA A 369 0.02 40.91 -5.66
N GLN A 370 1.10 41.68 -5.54
CA GLN A 370 2.20 41.66 -6.49
C GLN A 370 3.03 40.36 -6.40
N LEU A 371 3.33 39.89 -5.18
CA LEU A 371 3.99 38.59 -4.95
C LEU A 371 3.12 37.41 -5.39
N GLU A 372 1.79 37.51 -5.26
CA GLU A 372 0.83 36.52 -5.76
C GLU A 372 0.88 36.47 -7.29
N ALA A 373 0.92 37.62 -7.97
CA ALA A 373 1.04 37.70 -9.42
C ALA A 373 2.36 37.10 -9.96
N TYR A 374 3.46 37.21 -9.21
CA TYR A 374 4.74 36.55 -9.52
C TYR A 374 4.75 35.05 -9.18
N GLY A 375 3.74 34.55 -8.47
CA GLY A 375 3.62 33.14 -8.08
C GLY A 375 4.55 32.71 -6.95
N GLU A 376 5.10 33.66 -6.18
CA GLU A 376 5.99 33.39 -5.04
C GLU A 376 5.19 32.99 -3.79
N ILE A 377 3.96 33.51 -3.65
CA ILE A 377 3.09 33.26 -2.50
C ILE A 377 1.77 32.64 -2.96
N MET A 378 1.08 31.97 -2.04
CA MET A 378 -0.24 31.38 -2.27
C MET A 378 -1.24 31.95 -1.27
N ARG A 379 -2.41 32.32 -1.76
CA ARG A 379 -3.56 32.76 -0.96
C ARG A 379 -4.53 31.61 -0.74
N GLY A 380 -5.06 31.47 0.48
CA GLY A 380 -6.01 30.40 0.81
C GLY A 380 -6.39 30.35 2.29
N GLN A 381 -6.97 29.23 2.69
CA GLN A 381 -7.26 28.90 4.09
C GLN A 381 -6.45 27.65 4.44
N PHE A 382 -5.39 27.82 5.22
CA PHE A 382 -4.40 26.80 5.51
C PHE A 382 -4.54 26.27 6.95
N THR A 383 -4.86 27.16 7.89
CA THR A 383 -4.98 26.83 9.31
C THR A 383 -6.39 26.34 9.67
N PRO A 384 -6.55 25.08 10.17
CA PRO A 384 -7.86 24.45 10.34
C PRO A 384 -8.73 25.02 11.49
N THR A 385 -8.16 25.83 12.38
CA THR A 385 -8.83 26.37 13.58
C THR A 385 -9.43 27.76 13.38
N LEU A 386 -9.20 28.43 12.25
CA LEU A 386 -9.77 29.74 11.94
C LEU A 386 -11.23 29.57 11.47
N ASN A 387 -12.14 30.38 12.03
CA ASN A 387 -13.57 30.34 11.68
C ASN A 387 -13.79 30.73 10.20
N GLU A 388 -14.70 30.02 9.52
CA GLU A 388 -14.96 30.03 8.07
C GLU A 388 -15.40 31.37 7.44
N ALA A 389 -15.42 32.49 8.17
CA ALA A 389 -16.08 33.71 7.74
C ALA A 389 -15.18 34.80 7.13
N ASP A 390 -13.91 35.02 7.55
CA ASP A 390 -13.17 36.24 7.08
C ASP A 390 -11.63 36.23 7.13
N ALA A 391 -10.91 35.12 7.35
CA ALA A 391 -9.44 35.16 7.36
C ALA A 391 -8.83 34.53 6.09
N GLU A 392 -8.63 35.33 5.03
CA GLU A 392 -7.73 34.95 3.93
C GLU A 392 -6.28 34.93 4.45
N GLU A 393 -5.61 33.79 4.31
CA GLU A 393 -4.20 33.61 4.68
C GLU A 393 -3.31 33.62 3.43
N TYR A 394 -2.09 34.11 3.62
CA TYR A 394 -1.01 34.12 2.64
C TYR A 394 0.15 33.29 3.19
N CYS A 395 0.75 32.46 2.34
CA CYS A 395 1.91 31.67 2.71
C CYS A 395 2.92 31.65 1.55
N ASP A 396 4.22 31.73 1.89
CA ASP A 396 5.30 31.46 0.94
C ASP A 396 5.14 30.05 0.33
N ARG A 397 5.35 29.94 -0.98
CA ARG A 397 5.12 28.69 -1.72
C ARG A 397 6.08 27.57 -1.29
N ARG A 398 7.32 27.89 -0.91
CA ARG A 398 8.34 26.90 -0.49
C ARG A 398 7.99 26.37 0.90
N LEU A 399 7.55 27.23 1.82
CA LEU A 399 7.07 26.85 3.14
C LEU A 399 5.78 26.02 3.04
N LEU A 400 4.81 26.44 2.23
CA LEU A 400 3.56 25.69 2.02
C LEU A 400 3.84 24.29 1.49
N ALA A 401 4.77 24.15 0.53
CA ALA A 401 5.19 22.86 0.01
C ALA A 401 5.91 21.98 1.06
N ARG A 402 6.63 22.57 2.02
CA ARG A 402 7.19 21.84 3.18
C ARG A 402 6.09 21.36 4.13
N ILE A 403 5.13 22.22 4.48
CA ILE A 403 3.99 21.86 5.36
C ILE A 403 3.18 20.73 4.73
N HIS A 404 2.89 20.81 3.43
CA HIS A 404 2.26 19.73 2.68
C HIS A 404 3.08 18.44 2.72
N ARG A 405 4.39 18.52 2.50
CA ARG A 405 5.27 17.34 2.57
C ARG A 405 5.25 16.69 3.95
N TYR A 406 5.27 17.47 5.03
CA TYR A 406 5.21 16.94 6.41
C TYR A 406 3.84 16.37 6.75
N THR A 407 2.76 17.05 6.37
CA THR A 407 1.38 16.56 6.50
C THR A 407 1.23 15.21 5.77
N ILE A 408 1.70 15.14 4.52
CA ILE A 408 1.67 13.91 3.72
C ILE A 408 2.60 12.84 4.30
N ALA A 409 3.80 13.19 4.76
CA ALA A 409 4.73 12.24 5.36
C ALA A 409 4.18 11.62 6.65
N ARG A 410 3.51 12.41 7.48
CA ARG A 410 2.81 11.94 8.69
C ARG A 410 1.67 10.99 8.32
N LEU A 411 0.82 11.39 7.39
CA LEU A 411 -0.27 10.57 6.86
C LEU A 411 0.24 9.30 6.15
N ARG A 412 1.44 9.33 5.55
CA ARG A 412 2.11 8.16 4.94
C ARG A 412 2.71 7.25 6.01
N ALA A 413 3.32 7.80 7.06
CA ALA A 413 3.88 7.03 8.17
C ALA A 413 2.80 6.24 8.92
N GLU A 414 1.56 6.74 8.96
CA GLU A 414 0.40 6.00 9.50
C GLU A 414 -0.06 4.81 8.65
N ILE A 415 0.32 4.80 7.36
CA ILE A 415 -0.08 3.83 6.33
C ILE A 415 1.12 2.97 5.89
N GLU A 416 2.33 3.27 6.35
CA GLU A 416 3.55 2.57 5.93
C GLU A 416 3.48 1.08 6.29
N PRO A 417 3.65 0.18 5.31
CA PRO A 417 3.66 -1.25 5.57
C PRO A 417 4.81 -1.60 6.54
N VAL A 418 4.54 -2.49 7.50
CA VAL A 418 5.54 -2.93 8.46
C VAL A 418 6.49 -3.96 7.85
N THR A 419 7.70 -4.05 8.39
CA THR A 419 8.65 -5.10 8.00
C THR A 419 8.14 -6.49 8.42
N VAL A 420 8.62 -7.55 7.75
CA VAL A 420 8.29 -8.95 8.11
C VAL A 420 8.63 -9.26 9.58
N GLN A 421 9.70 -8.64 10.12
CA GLN A 421 10.10 -8.78 11.53
C GLN A 421 9.03 -8.24 12.48
N HIS A 422 8.52 -7.03 12.23
CA HIS A 422 7.43 -6.44 13.02
C HIS A 422 6.15 -7.25 12.91
N TYR A 423 5.83 -7.75 11.71
CA TYR A 423 4.68 -8.62 11.51
C TYR A 423 4.78 -9.92 12.33
N LEU A 424 5.96 -10.54 12.41
CA LEU A 424 6.15 -11.75 13.22
C LEU A 424 6.02 -11.47 14.72
N ARG A 425 6.58 -10.35 15.22
CA ARG A 425 6.38 -9.91 16.61
C ARG A 425 4.89 -9.74 16.91
N PHE A 426 4.15 -9.13 15.98
CA PHE A 426 2.70 -9.00 16.07
C PHE A 426 2.02 -10.37 16.07
N LEU A 427 2.33 -11.24 15.12
CA LEU A 427 1.66 -12.54 14.96
C LEU A 427 1.83 -13.41 16.20
N LEU A 428 3.02 -13.43 16.82
CA LEU A 428 3.28 -14.20 18.03
C LEU A 428 2.45 -13.70 19.22
N ARG A 429 2.25 -12.39 19.34
CA ARG A 429 1.40 -11.78 20.38
C ARG A 429 -0.09 -12.00 20.09
N TRP A 430 -0.49 -11.82 18.83
CA TRP A 430 -1.84 -12.08 18.34
C TRP A 430 -2.28 -13.52 18.59
N GLN A 431 -1.34 -14.47 18.48
CA GLN A 431 -1.52 -15.90 18.72
C GLN A 431 -1.25 -16.35 20.16
N HIS A 432 -1.12 -15.41 21.10
CA HIS A 432 -0.96 -15.70 22.53
C HIS A 432 0.30 -16.51 22.90
N LEU A 433 1.37 -16.43 22.09
CA LEU A 433 2.61 -17.20 22.29
C LEU A 433 3.64 -16.48 23.17
N THR A 434 3.43 -15.19 23.48
CA THR A 434 4.28 -14.43 24.41
C THR A 434 3.76 -14.55 25.85
N PRO A 435 4.62 -14.53 26.88
CA PRO A 435 4.21 -14.73 28.26
C PRO A 435 3.12 -13.77 28.76
N ASP A 436 3.13 -12.53 28.28
CA ASP A 436 2.18 -11.46 28.61
C ASP A 436 0.83 -11.58 27.89
N THR A 437 0.74 -12.38 26.82
CA THR A 437 -0.49 -12.56 26.04
C THR A 437 -1.17 -13.90 26.26
N ARG A 438 -0.60 -14.80 27.08
CA ARG A 438 -1.18 -16.12 27.36
C ARG A 438 -2.57 -15.99 27.98
N LEU A 439 -3.46 -16.85 27.51
CA LEU A 439 -4.82 -16.97 28.02
C LEU A 439 -4.85 -17.88 29.25
N ALA A 440 -5.96 -17.89 29.98
CA ALA A 440 -6.12 -18.71 31.19
C ALA A 440 -7.46 -19.46 31.20
N GLY A 441 -7.44 -20.64 31.83
CA GLY A 441 -8.64 -21.44 32.09
C GLY A 441 -9.31 -22.02 30.84
N LYS A 442 -10.49 -22.62 31.05
CA LYS A 442 -11.31 -23.25 30.01
C LYS A 442 -11.74 -22.29 28.89
N ALA A 443 -12.06 -21.04 29.24
CA ALA A 443 -12.40 -20.01 28.27
C ALA A 443 -11.21 -19.68 27.34
N GLY A 444 -9.98 -19.67 27.89
CA GLY A 444 -8.76 -19.51 27.11
C GLY A 444 -8.56 -20.64 26.10
N VAL A 445 -8.78 -21.90 26.48
CA VAL A 445 -8.71 -23.04 25.57
C VAL A 445 -9.71 -22.88 24.41
N ARG A 446 -10.94 -22.49 24.70
CA ARG A 446 -11.97 -22.25 23.67
C ARG A 446 -11.55 -21.14 22.71
N ALA A 447 -10.97 -20.04 23.20
CA ALA A 447 -10.50 -18.93 22.36
C ALA A 447 -9.31 -19.33 21.48
N VAL A 448 -8.36 -20.12 21.99
CA VAL A 448 -7.26 -20.69 21.18
C VAL A 448 -7.82 -21.56 20.05
N ILE A 449 -8.80 -22.42 20.36
CA ILE A 449 -9.45 -23.26 19.34
C ILE A 449 -10.18 -22.38 18.32
N GLU A 450 -10.85 -21.31 18.73
CA GLU A 450 -11.52 -20.38 17.82
C GLU A 450 -10.55 -19.69 16.85
N GLN A 451 -9.31 -19.40 17.26
CA GLN A 451 -8.27 -18.86 16.37
C GLN A 451 -7.63 -19.92 15.46
N LEU A 452 -7.42 -21.13 15.98
CA LEU A 452 -6.72 -22.22 15.28
C LEU A 452 -7.65 -23.14 14.49
N GLN A 453 -8.97 -22.93 14.55
CA GLN A 453 -9.94 -23.88 14.04
C GLN A 453 -9.79 -24.15 12.55
N GLY A 454 -9.85 -25.43 12.18
CA GLY A 454 -9.68 -25.87 10.80
C GLY A 454 -8.23 -26.07 10.36
N PHE A 455 -7.24 -25.72 11.18
CA PHE A 455 -5.85 -26.08 10.93
C PHE A 455 -5.63 -27.56 11.23
N GLU A 456 -5.02 -28.32 10.32
CA GLU A 456 -4.70 -29.73 10.56
C GLU A 456 -3.28 -29.89 11.12
N ALA A 457 -3.16 -30.29 12.39
CA ALA A 457 -1.90 -30.53 13.07
C ALA A 457 -1.78 -31.97 13.57
N PRO A 458 -0.57 -32.50 13.82
CA PRO A 458 -0.38 -33.80 14.46
C PRO A 458 -1.21 -33.93 15.74
N ALA A 459 -1.93 -35.04 15.88
CA ALA A 459 -2.86 -35.22 16.98
C ALA A 459 -2.19 -35.12 18.38
N ALA A 460 -0.92 -35.55 18.50
CA ALA A 460 -0.17 -35.41 19.75
C ALA A 460 0.33 -33.98 20.03
N ALA A 461 0.40 -33.12 19.01
CA ALA A 461 0.90 -31.75 19.11
C ALA A 461 -0.15 -30.78 19.65
N TRP A 462 -1.46 -31.05 19.48
CA TRP A 462 -2.53 -30.15 19.91
C TRP A 462 -2.42 -29.72 21.37
N GLU A 463 -2.37 -30.68 22.29
CA GLU A 463 -2.36 -30.36 23.72
C GLU A 463 -1.00 -29.81 24.18
N ARG A 464 0.11 -30.34 23.65
CA ARG A 464 1.47 -30.06 24.16
C ARG A 464 2.16 -28.88 23.48
N GLU A 465 1.97 -28.74 22.18
CA GLU A 465 2.72 -27.81 21.32
C GLU A 465 1.88 -26.64 20.82
N LEU A 466 0.55 -26.77 20.79
CA LEU A 466 -0.34 -25.71 20.30
C LEU A 466 -1.10 -25.02 21.44
N ILE A 467 -1.82 -25.78 22.27
CA ILE A 467 -2.66 -25.22 23.34
C ILE A 467 -1.82 -24.82 24.56
N ALA A 468 -0.96 -25.70 25.07
CA ALA A 468 -0.17 -25.43 26.28
C ALA A 468 0.72 -24.16 26.19
N PRO A 469 1.36 -23.82 25.05
CA PRO A 469 2.11 -22.57 24.96
C PRO A 469 1.24 -21.31 25.00
N ARG A 470 -0.05 -21.42 24.65
CA ARG A 470 -1.02 -20.31 24.57
C ARG A 470 -1.89 -20.15 25.81
N VAL A 471 -2.04 -21.21 26.61
CA VAL A 471 -2.89 -21.23 27.81
C VAL A 471 -2.05 -21.56 29.03
N ALA A 472 -1.98 -20.63 29.98
CA ALA A 472 -1.33 -20.82 31.26
C ALA A 472 -1.97 -21.97 32.04
N ASP A 473 -1.13 -22.84 32.63
CA ASP A 473 -1.52 -23.98 33.45
C ASP A 473 -2.57 -24.90 32.79
N TYR A 474 -2.43 -25.14 31.48
CA TYR A 474 -3.34 -25.99 30.71
C TYR A 474 -3.57 -27.36 31.36
N ARG A 475 -4.85 -27.76 31.44
CA ARG A 475 -5.30 -29.07 31.92
C ARG A 475 -6.06 -29.82 30.82
N GLU A 476 -5.70 -31.08 30.59
CA GLU A 476 -6.35 -31.95 29.57
C GLU A 476 -7.88 -32.02 29.73
N ALA A 477 -8.37 -31.96 30.98
CA ALA A 477 -9.80 -31.98 31.31
C ALA A 477 -10.59 -30.82 30.68
N TRP A 478 -9.99 -29.64 30.49
CA TRP A 478 -10.71 -28.51 29.91
C TRP A 478 -11.10 -28.74 28.45
N LEU A 479 -10.23 -29.39 27.68
CA LEU A 479 -10.55 -29.78 26.30
C LEU A 479 -11.63 -30.86 26.27
N ASP A 480 -11.54 -31.87 27.15
CA ASP A 480 -12.54 -32.93 27.23
C ASP A 480 -13.92 -32.38 27.61
N GLU A 481 -13.99 -31.50 28.61
CA GLU A 481 -15.25 -30.86 29.00
C GLU A 481 -15.83 -30.00 27.89
N LEU A 482 -15.01 -29.30 27.08
CA LEU A 482 -15.47 -28.52 25.93
C LEU A 482 -16.02 -29.42 24.82
N CYS A 483 -15.39 -30.56 24.58
CA CYS A 483 -15.88 -31.54 23.62
C CYS A 483 -17.20 -32.18 24.10
N LEU A 484 -17.26 -32.62 25.36
CA LEU A 484 -18.46 -33.23 25.95
C LEU A 484 -19.63 -32.25 26.08
N ALA A 485 -19.36 -30.96 26.33
CA ALA A 485 -20.39 -29.91 26.32
C ALA A 485 -20.91 -29.60 24.90
N GLY A 486 -20.23 -30.09 23.86
CA GLY A 486 -20.57 -29.82 22.46
C GLY A 486 -20.11 -28.46 21.96
N ASP A 487 -19.23 -27.76 22.68
CA ASP A 487 -18.64 -26.49 22.23
C ASP A 487 -17.60 -26.70 21.14
N VAL A 488 -16.82 -27.79 21.25
CA VAL A 488 -15.68 -28.11 20.40
C VAL A 488 -15.87 -29.48 19.77
N ALA A 489 -15.56 -29.60 18.48
CA ALA A 489 -15.45 -30.87 17.79
C ALA A 489 -14.02 -31.07 17.27
N TRP A 490 -13.62 -32.32 17.15
CA TRP A 490 -12.35 -32.72 16.56
C TRP A 490 -12.60 -33.70 15.43
N ALA A 491 -11.79 -33.63 14.38
CA ALA A 491 -11.75 -34.63 13.31
C ALA A 491 -10.53 -34.41 12.43
N ARG A 492 -10.24 -35.41 11.61
CA ARG A 492 -9.45 -35.20 10.40
C ARG A 492 -10.37 -34.62 9.31
N LEU A 493 -10.09 -33.40 8.85
CA LEU A 493 -10.88 -32.74 7.82
C LEU A 493 -10.53 -33.28 6.43
N THR A 494 -9.25 -33.55 6.15
CA THR A 494 -8.81 -34.12 4.86
C THR A 494 -9.03 -35.63 4.81
N ALA A 495 -9.89 -36.09 3.89
CA ALA A 495 -10.06 -37.52 3.65
C ALA A 495 -8.80 -38.11 2.99
N ARG A 496 -8.36 -39.30 3.43
CA ARG A 496 -7.23 -40.03 2.81
C ARG A 496 -7.54 -41.49 2.57
N SER A 497 -7.21 -41.96 1.36
CA SER A 497 -7.34 -43.36 0.93
C SER A 497 -6.32 -44.33 1.59
N ALA A 498 -5.21 -43.81 2.13
CA ALA A 498 -4.14 -44.64 2.68
C ALA A 498 -4.49 -45.27 4.04
N ARG A 499 -4.60 -46.61 4.06
CA ARG A 499 -4.90 -47.46 5.23
C ARG A 499 -3.73 -47.65 6.18
N ARG A 500 -3.31 -46.58 6.86
CA ARG A 500 -2.36 -46.68 7.97
C ARG A 500 -3.09 -46.33 9.26
N ALA A 501 -2.90 -47.14 10.30
CA ALA A 501 -3.40 -46.84 11.64
C ALA A 501 -2.91 -45.44 12.08
N PRO A 502 -3.70 -44.68 12.85
CA PRO A 502 -3.38 -43.33 13.23
C PRO A 502 -2.18 -43.40 14.17
N THR A 503 -1.19 -42.58 13.86
CA THR A 503 0.02 -42.42 14.66
C THR A 503 -0.08 -41.10 15.41
N LYS A 504 0.92 -40.79 16.24
CA LYS A 504 1.07 -39.46 16.85
C LYS A 504 1.08 -38.31 15.83
N THR A 505 1.39 -38.63 14.58
CA THR A 505 1.55 -37.70 13.47
C THR A 505 0.30 -37.59 12.60
N THR A 506 -0.79 -38.29 12.95
CA THR A 506 -2.06 -38.17 12.23
C THR A 506 -2.58 -36.73 12.32
N PRO A 507 -2.83 -36.06 11.19
CA PRO A 507 -3.37 -34.71 11.18
C PRO A 507 -4.81 -34.71 11.68
N ILE A 508 -5.09 -33.87 12.67
CA ILE A 508 -6.41 -33.63 13.26
C ILE A 508 -6.60 -32.12 13.31
N ALA A 509 -7.83 -31.66 13.10
CA ALA A 509 -8.25 -30.30 13.36
C ALA A 509 -9.21 -30.27 14.56
N LEU A 510 -9.10 -29.22 15.37
CA LEU A 510 -10.15 -28.80 16.29
C LEU A 510 -10.96 -27.68 15.63
N ALA A 511 -12.25 -27.59 15.96
CA ALA A 511 -13.06 -26.43 15.63
C ALA A 511 -14.21 -26.24 16.61
N LEU A 512 -14.78 -25.04 16.63
CA LEU A 512 -16.05 -24.83 17.32
C LEU A 512 -17.15 -25.60 16.60
N ARG A 513 -18.07 -26.19 17.35
CA ARG A 513 -19.12 -27.07 16.78
C ARG A 513 -19.97 -26.36 15.72
N ARG A 514 -20.25 -25.07 15.94
CA ARG A 514 -20.96 -24.19 14.98
C ARG A 514 -20.25 -24.03 13.63
N ASP A 515 -18.92 -24.15 13.62
CA ASP A 515 -18.06 -23.86 12.45
C ASP A 515 -17.56 -25.14 11.78
N PHE A 516 -17.65 -26.25 12.51
CA PHE A 516 -17.15 -27.55 12.10
C PHE A 516 -17.73 -28.02 10.77
N ARG A 517 -19.04 -27.83 10.53
CA ARG A 517 -19.68 -28.21 9.26
C ARG A 517 -19.14 -27.40 8.08
N SER A 518 -19.05 -26.08 8.22
CA SER A 518 -18.52 -25.19 7.17
C SER A 518 -17.05 -25.51 6.90
N LEU A 519 -16.24 -25.74 7.93
CA LEU A 519 -14.83 -26.14 7.76
C LEU A 519 -14.69 -27.49 7.06
N LEU A 520 -15.54 -28.47 7.40
CA LEU A 520 -15.57 -29.76 6.71
C LEU A 520 -15.92 -29.58 5.23
N MET A 521 -16.90 -28.74 4.92
CA MET A 521 -17.30 -28.38 3.55
C MET A 521 -16.16 -27.67 2.79
N ALA A 522 -15.44 -26.76 3.43
CA ALA A 522 -14.33 -26.00 2.83
C ALA A 522 -13.10 -26.86 2.48
N VAL A 523 -13.00 -28.06 3.05
CA VAL A 523 -11.88 -29.00 2.83
C VAL A 523 -12.30 -30.20 1.98
N ARG A 524 -13.52 -30.71 2.13
CA ARG A 524 -13.98 -31.92 1.42
C ARG A 524 -14.69 -31.64 0.11
N ARG A 525 -15.06 -30.39 -0.18
CA ARG A 525 -15.67 -30.08 -1.47
C ARG A 525 -14.57 -30.03 -2.54
N PRO A 526 -14.65 -30.86 -3.60
CA PRO A 526 -13.70 -30.76 -4.70
C PRO A 526 -13.83 -29.39 -5.37
N ALA A 527 -12.70 -28.75 -5.65
CA ALA A 527 -12.71 -27.50 -6.41
C ALA A 527 -13.33 -27.75 -7.80
N PRO A 528 -14.24 -26.88 -8.28
CA PRO A 528 -14.69 -26.98 -9.66
C PRO A 528 -13.49 -26.77 -10.57
N LEU A 529 -13.09 -27.83 -11.27
CA LEU A 529 -12.05 -27.74 -12.30
C LEU A 529 -12.50 -26.70 -13.33
N PRO A 530 -11.62 -25.81 -13.79
CA PRO A 530 -11.93 -24.98 -14.94
C PRO A 530 -12.29 -25.93 -16.09
N ALA A 531 -13.41 -25.68 -16.77
CA ALA A 531 -13.71 -26.32 -18.04
C ALA A 531 -12.63 -25.88 -19.05
N ALA A 532 -11.47 -26.52 -18.99
CA ALA A 532 -10.44 -26.38 -19.99
C ALA A 532 -11.05 -26.86 -21.30
N ARG A 533 -11.04 -25.98 -22.31
CA ARG A 533 -11.42 -26.33 -23.68
C ARG A 533 -10.70 -27.61 -24.11
N GLY A 534 -11.42 -28.74 -24.07
CA GLY A 534 -11.16 -29.94 -24.87
C GLY A 534 -9.95 -30.81 -24.55
N ARG A 535 -9.31 -30.78 -23.36
CA ARG A 535 -8.30 -31.80 -23.01
C ARG A 535 -8.45 -32.32 -21.58
N TYR A 536 -8.81 -33.60 -21.50
CA TYR A 536 -8.81 -34.48 -20.32
C TYR A 536 -9.17 -33.82 -18.98
N ALA A 537 -10.45 -33.86 -18.63
CA ALA A 537 -10.83 -33.77 -17.23
C ALA A 537 -10.26 -35.00 -16.50
N PRO A 538 -9.47 -34.85 -15.43
CA PRO A 538 -9.09 -35.99 -14.60
C PRO A 538 -10.36 -36.65 -14.03
N GLU A 539 -10.43 -37.98 -14.12
CA GLU A 539 -11.57 -38.75 -13.59
C GLU A 539 -11.80 -38.42 -12.10
N PRO A 540 -13.07 -38.32 -11.64
CA PRO A 540 -13.38 -38.16 -10.23
C PRO A 540 -12.79 -39.34 -9.44
N GLN A 541 -11.90 -39.05 -8.50
CA GLN A 541 -11.36 -40.09 -7.61
C GLN A 541 -12.51 -40.66 -6.77
N PRO A 542 -12.60 -42.00 -6.61
CA PRO A 542 -13.65 -42.61 -5.81
C PRO A 542 -13.58 -42.14 -4.36
N ASP A 543 -14.74 -41.93 -3.72
CA ASP A 543 -14.80 -41.48 -2.34
C ASP A 543 -14.10 -42.50 -1.43
N VAL A 544 -13.38 -42.02 -0.42
CA VAL A 544 -12.66 -42.87 0.55
C VAL A 544 -13.65 -43.78 1.28
N ALA A 545 -14.87 -43.31 1.53
CA ALA A 545 -15.94 -44.12 2.11
C ALA A 545 -16.34 -45.28 1.19
N GLU A 546 -16.56 -45.04 -0.10
CA GLU A 546 -16.91 -46.07 -1.09
C GLU A 546 -15.81 -47.13 -1.22
N GLN A 547 -14.55 -46.70 -1.27
CA GLN A 547 -13.39 -47.60 -1.28
C GLN A 547 -13.36 -48.48 -0.02
N LEU A 548 -13.57 -47.88 1.16
CA LEU A 548 -13.59 -48.61 2.42
C LEU A 548 -14.77 -49.60 2.50
N HIS A 549 -15.92 -49.23 1.93
CA HIS A 549 -17.09 -50.11 1.86
C HIS A 549 -16.87 -51.32 0.96
N ALA A 550 -16.23 -51.13 -0.20
CA ALA A 550 -15.88 -52.20 -1.14
C ALA A 550 -14.96 -53.26 -0.52
N ASP A 551 -14.09 -52.85 0.41
CA ASP A 551 -13.09 -53.70 1.03
C ASP A 551 -13.59 -54.63 2.15
N GLY A 552 -14.79 -54.39 2.70
CA GLY A 552 -15.46 -55.32 3.62
C GLY A 552 -14.78 -55.60 4.98
N GLY A 553 -13.78 -54.80 5.39
CA GLY A 553 -13.03 -54.95 6.64
C GLY A 553 -13.76 -54.50 7.92
N ALA A 554 -13.07 -54.53 9.07
CA ALA A 554 -13.63 -54.09 10.37
C ALA A 554 -14.07 -52.62 10.34
N ALA A 555 -13.24 -51.72 9.80
CA ALA A 555 -13.56 -50.31 9.62
C ALA A 555 -14.82 -50.09 8.77
N SER A 556 -15.00 -50.88 7.71
CA SER A 556 -16.18 -50.86 6.83
C SER A 556 -17.48 -51.17 7.57
N GLN A 557 -17.46 -52.23 8.39
CA GLN A 557 -18.63 -52.65 9.17
C GLN A 557 -18.97 -51.65 10.28
N ILE A 558 -17.95 -51.09 10.94
CA ILE A 558 -18.13 -50.05 11.95
C ILE A 558 -18.73 -48.79 11.31
N LEU A 559 -18.22 -48.36 10.15
CA LEU A 559 -18.74 -47.17 9.45
C LEU A 559 -20.22 -47.34 9.07
N ARG A 560 -20.60 -48.48 8.47
CA ARG A 560 -22.02 -48.76 8.16
C ARG A 560 -22.90 -48.73 9.40
N LEU A 561 -22.42 -49.33 10.50
CA LEU A 561 -23.17 -49.35 11.75
C LEU A 561 -23.38 -47.94 12.31
N LEU A 562 -22.36 -47.08 12.22
CA LEU A 562 -22.44 -45.66 12.62
C LEU A 562 -23.34 -44.83 11.70
N GLU A 563 -23.37 -45.13 10.40
CA GLU A 563 -24.27 -44.48 9.44
C GLU A 563 -25.74 -44.89 9.67
N GLU A 564 -25.99 -46.17 9.99
CA GLU A 564 -27.33 -46.71 10.21
C GLU A 564 -27.91 -46.32 11.58
N ARG A 565 -27.10 -46.39 12.64
CA ARG A 565 -27.58 -46.21 14.04
C ARG A 565 -27.16 -44.89 14.67
N GLY A 566 -26.35 -44.10 13.99
CA GLY A 566 -25.80 -42.86 14.54
C GLY A 566 -24.68 -43.11 15.54
N ALA A 567 -24.54 -42.21 16.51
CA ALA A 567 -23.42 -42.22 17.44
C ALA A 567 -23.53 -43.35 18.48
N LEU A 568 -22.49 -44.17 18.62
CA LEU A 568 -22.46 -45.36 19.49
C LEU A 568 -21.24 -45.36 20.42
N PHE A 569 -21.38 -45.92 21.61
CA PHE A 569 -20.27 -46.21 22.50
C PHE A 569 -19.44 -47.41 22.01
N PHE A 570 -18.22 -47.56 22.52
CA PHE A 570 -17.32 -48.64 22.11
C PHE A 570 -17.93 -50.04 22.33
N ASP A 571 -18.56 -50.30 23.47
CA ASP A 571 -19.15 -51.61 23.76
C ASP A 571 -20.33 -51.91 22.82
N GLU A 572 -21.12 -50.89 22.46
CA GLU A 572 -22.21 -51.01 21.48
C GLU A 572 -21.68 -51.31 20.06
N LEU A 573 -20.49 -50.81 19.71
CA LEU A 573 -19.81 -51.13 18.45
C LEU A 573 -19.30 -52.58 18.45
N VAL A 574 -18.76 -53.07 19.57
CA VAL A 574 -18.35 -54.47 19.74
C VAL A 574 -19.54 -55.39 19.58
N ASP A 575 -20.64 -55.12 20.29
CA ASP A 575 -21.86 -55.91 20.23
C ASP A 575 -22.53 -55.84 18.86
N GLY A 576 -22.62 -54.64 18.28
CA GLY A 576 -23.27 -54.39 16.99
C GLY A 576 -22.53 -55.00 15.80
N THR A 577 -21.18 -55.01 15.82
CA THR A 577 -20.36 -55.62 14.75
C THR A 577 -20.07 -57.10 14.99
N ARG A 578 -20.27 -57.62 16.22
CA ARG A 578 -19.89 -58.98 16.66
C ARG A 578 -18.40 -59.29 16.42
N ARG A 579 -17.54 -58.28 16.51
CA ARG A 579 -16.08 -58.42 16.38
C ARG A 579 -15.41 -58.36 17.74
N ILE A 580 -14.17 -58.85 17.81
CA ILE A 580 -13.35 -58.75 19.03
C ILE A 580 -13.00 -57.28 19.27
N ALA A 581 -12.92 -56.84 20.53
CA ALA A 581 -12.60 -55.47 20.91
C ALA A 581 -11.33 -54.91 20.21
N THR A 582 -10.30 -55.73 20.03
CA THR A 582 -9.07 -55.34 19.31
C THR A 582 -9.30 -54.99 17.85
N ASP A 583 -10.23 -55.69 17.18
CA ASP A 583 -10.58 -55.43 15.78
C ASP A 583 -11.41 -54.15 15.66
N VAL A 584 -12.30 -53.89 16.62
CA VAL A 584 -13.08 -52.64 16.69
C VAL A 584 -12.17 -51.45 16.96
N GLU A 585 -11.23 -51.58 17.90
CA GLU A 585 -10.22 -50.55 18.15
C GLU A 585 -9.35 -50.30 16.91
N GLY A 586 -8.93 -51.36 16.22
CA GLY A 586 -8.18 -51.27 14.96
C GLY A 586 -8.99 -50.61 13.83
N GLY A 587 -10.28 -50.90 13.74
CA GLY A 587 -11.19 -50.27 12.78
C GLY A 587 -11.45 -48.79 13.09
N LEU A 588 -11.68 -48.43 14.35
CA LEU A 588 -11.80 -47.02 14.77
C LEU A 588 -10.52 -46.22 14.49
N ARG A 589 -9.36 -46.84 14.71
CA ARG A 589 -8.06 -46.31 14.31
C ARG A 589 -8.05 -45.98 12.81
N GLU A 590 -8.36 -46.96 11.97
CA GLU A 590 -8.41 -46.77 10.52
C GLU A 590 -9.40 -45.65 10.12
N LEU A 591 -10.61 -45.63 10.70
CA LEU A 591 -11.62 -44.60 10.42
C LEU A 591 -11.18 -43.18 10.81
N VAL A 592 -10.50 -43.02 11.96
CA VAL A 592 -9.91 -41.72 12.35
C VAL A 592 -8.79 -41.33 11.39
N ALA A 593 -7.96 -42.30 10.98
CA ALA A 593 -6.85 -42.05 10.06
C ALA A 593 -7.33 -41.67 8.65
N THR A 594 -8.44 -42.23 8.17
CA THR A 594 -9.06 -41.88 6.88
C THR A 594 -9.93 -40.64 6.97
N GLY A 595 -10.35 -40.23 8.17
CA GLY A 595 -11.23 -39.09 8.42
C GLY A 595 -12.72 -39.41 8.30
N LEU A 596 -13.12 -40.65 8.51
CA LEU A 596 -14.51 -41.09 8.38
C LEU A 596 -15.25 -41.19 9.73
N ALA A 597 -14.53 -41.09 10.86
CA ALA A 597 -15.15 -41.08 12.18
C ALA A 597 -14.54 -40.03 13.11
N HIS A 598 -15.34 -39.57 14.07
CA HIS A 598 -14.93 -38.76 15.20
C HIS A 598 -15.62 -39.22 16.48
N ALA A 599 -15.24 -38.66 17.63
CA ALA A 599 -15.95 -38.88 18.90
C ALA A 599 -16.39 -37.56 19.55
N ASP A 600 -17.23 -37.67 20.57
CA ASP A 600 -17.69 -36.56 21.43
C ASP A 600 -16.65 -36.09 22.46
N GLY A 601 -15.62 -36.89 22.75
CA GLY A 601 -14.51 -36.54 23.65
C GLY A 601 -13.14 -36.67 22.97
N PHE A 602 -12.17 -35.85 23.38
CA PHE A 602 -10.79 -35.97 22.89
C PHE A 602 -10.03 -37.14 23.55
N GLN A 603 -10.47 -37.56 24.74
CA GLN A 603 -9.94 -38.72 25.46
C GLN A 603 -9.87 -40.00 24.63
N GLY A 604 -10.89 -40.32 23.83
CA GLY A 604 -10.89 -41.51 22.96
C GLY A 604 -9.74 -41.47 21.96
N LEU A 605 -9.52 -40.32 21.33
CA LEU A 605 -8.38 -40.10 20.42
C LEU A 605 -7.03 -40.24 21.15
N ARG A 606 -6.89 -39.70 22.37
CA ARG A 606 -5.67 -39.86 23.18
C ARG A 606 -5.34 -41.33 23.43
N GLN A 607 -6.35 -42.18 23.65
CA GLN A 607 -6.18 -43.61 23.86
C GLN A 607 -5.74 -44.31 22.57
N LEU A 608 -6.33 -43.96 21.42
CA LEU A 608 -5.99 -44.56 20.11
C LEU A 608 -4.56 -44.26 19.63
N ILE A 609 -4.01 -43.09 19.97
CA ILE A 609 -2.68 -42.64 19.50
C ILE A 609 -1.53 -43.19 20.36
N ARG A 610 -1.80 -43.56 21.61
CA ARG A 610 -0.77 -44.12 22.48
C ARG A 610 -0.40 -45.52 21.96
N PRO A 611 0.90 -45.85 21.83
CA PRO A 611 1.30 -47.18 21.40
C PRO A 611 0.76 -48.20 22.39
N ASN A 612 0.27 -49.32 21.85
CA ASN A 612 -0.40 -50.38 22.59
C ASN A 612 0.56 -51.03 23.60
N ARG A 613 0.81 -50.37 24.73
CA ARG A 613 1.46 -50.99 25.88
C ARG A 613 0.43 -51.95 26.43
N ARG A 614 0.62 -53.24 26.17
CA ARG A 614 -0.07 -54.36 26.82
C ARG A 614 -0.38 -53.97 28.27
N SER A 615 -1.62 -53.57 28.54
CA SER A 615 -2.01 -53.16 29.88
C SER A 615 -2.05 -54.42 30.73
N ARG A 616 -1.10 -54.50 31.66
CA ARG A 616 -1.11 -55.47 32.75
C ARG A 616 -2.33 -55.17 33.62
N ARG A 617 -3.35 -56.02 33.52
CA ARG A 617 -4.49 -56.21 34.44
C ARG A 617 -5.30 -54.95 34.82
N PRO A 618 -6.63 -55.06 34.96
CA PRO A 618 -7.43 -53.98 35.52
C PRO A 618 -6.92 -53.63 36.93
N ARG A 619 -6.53 -52.36 37.15
CA ARG A 619 -6.36 -51.84 38.51
C ARG A 619 -7.74 -51.41 38.99
N TYR A 620 -8.28 -52.17 39.94
CA TYR A 620 -9.29 -51.66 40.86
C TYR A 620 -8.71 -50.44 41.60
N GLY A 621 -9.08 -49.23 41.18
CA GLY A 621 -8.95 -48.03 42.00
C GLY A 621 -10.12 -48.01 42.99
N GLY A 622 -9.84 -47.76 44.27
CA GLY A 622 -10.88 -47.70 45.30
C GLY A 622 -11.95 -46.68 44.92
N GLY A 623 -13.18 -47.15 44.68
CA GLY A 623 -14.29 -46.31 44.22
C GLY A 623 -15.34 -46.99 43.34
N GLY A 624 -15.22 -48.26 42.99
CA GLY A 624 -16.36 -49.06 42.46
C GLY A 624 -16.90 -48.71 41.06
N VAL A 625 -16.16 -47.96 40.24
CA VAL A 625 -16.56 -47.66 38.84
C VAL A 625 -15.81 -48.57 37.88
N PHE A 626 -16.54 -49.35 37.09
CA PHE A 626 -16.00 -50.11 35.95
C PHE A 626 -15.50 -49.12 34.88
N ILE A 627 -14.21 -49.20 34.52
CA ILE A 627 -13.65 -48.50 33.36
C ILE A 627 -13.70 -49.50 32.20
N GLY A 628 -14.51 -49.22 31.17
CA GLY A 628 -14.61 -50.06 29.97
C GLY A 628 -13.24 -50.31 29.32
N GLU A 629 -13.09 -51.44 28.62
CA GLU A 629 -11.80 -51.91 28.09
C GLU A 629 -11.32 -51.18 26.82
N GLY A 630 -12.12 -50.27 26.25
CA GLY A 630 -11.86 -49.64 24.96
C GLY A 630 -11.82 -48.10 24.95
N PRO A 631 -11.60 -47.50 23.76
CA PRO A 631 -11.54 -46.05 23.57
C PRO A 631 -12.83 -45.34 24.00
N ALA A 632 -12.71 -44.43 24.97
CA ALA A 632 -13.82 -43.72 25.59
C ALA A 632 -14.53 -42.73 24.63
N GLY A 633 -15.83 -42.56 24.82
CA GLY A 633 -16.69 -41.61 24.09
C GLY A 633 -17.73 -42.27 23.19
N ARG A 634 -18.66 -41.45 22.67
CA ARG A 634 -19.59 -41.80 21.60
C ARG A 634 -18.96 -41.50 20.25
N TRP A 635 -18.76 -42.53 19.47
CA TRP A 635 -18.19 -42.47 18.13
C TRP A 635 -19.28 -42.21 17.11
N ALA A 636 -19.03 -41.33 16.15
CA ALA A 636 -19.97 -40.97 15.10
C ALA A 636 -19.27 -40.93 13.74
N ALA A 637 -20.01 -41.27 12.67
CA ALA A 637 -19.55 -41.12 11.31
C ALA A 637 -19.43 -39.63 10.92
N LEU A 638 -18.38 -39.28 10.18
CA LEU A 638 -18.28 -37.99 9.52
C LEU A 638 -18.94 -38.08 8.14
N PRO A 639 -19.61 -37.01 7.68
CA PRO A 639 -20.18 -37.00 6.35
C PRO A 639 -19.12 -37.30 5.29
N PRO A 640 -19.47 -38.10 4.26
CA PRO A 640 -18.58 -38.38 3.13
C PRO A 640 -18.32 -37.12 2.30
N THR A 641 -17.54 -37.28 1.23
CA THR A 641 -17.19 -36.18 0.32
C THR A 641 -18.47 -35.64 -0.33
N ILE A 642 -18.71 -34.33 -0.25
CA ILE A 642 -19.95 -33.75 -0.77
C ILE A 642 -19.84 -33.65 -2.30
N ASN A 643 -20.45 -34.61 -2.98
CA ASN A 643 -20.51 -34.69 -4.43
C ASN A 643 -21.82 -34.07 -4.95
N GLY A 644 -21.71 -33.00 -5.75
CA GLY A 644 -22.86 -32.34 -6.38
C GLY A 644 -22.60 -30.89 -6.77
N PRO A 645 -23.37 -30.33 -7.72
CA PRO A 645 -23.27 -28.92 -8.07
C PRO A 645 -23.57 -28.06 -6.84
N ALA A 646 -22.66 -27.14 -6.53
CA ALA A 646 -22.86 -26.20 -5.45
C ALA A 646 -23.83 -25.10 -5.87
N ASP A 647 -24.74 -24.74 -4.98
CA ASP A 647 -25.39 -23.44 -5.07
C ASP A 647 -24.29 -22.36 -4.95
N PRO A 648 -24.20 -21.41 -5.90
CA PRO A 648 -23.29 -20.28 -5.79
C PRO A 648 -23.38 -19.54 -4.44
N LEU A 649 -24.57 -19.45 -3.85
CA LEU A 649 -24.79 -18.81 -2.55
C LEU A 649 -24.07 -19.58 -1.42
N GLU A 650 -24.10 -20.91 -1.45
CA GLU A 650 -23.41 -21.76 -0.47
C GLU A 650 -21.89 -21.59 -0.56
N ILE A 651 -21.33 -21.43 -1.77
CA ILE A 651 -19.90 -21.14 -1.96
C ILE A 651 -19.55 -19.76 -1.40
N ASP A 652 -20.39 -18.76 -1.64
CA ASP A 652 -20.14 -17.39 -1.18
C ASP A 652 -20.20 -17.27 0.35
N GLU A 653 -21.14 -17.96 1.01
CA GLU A 653 -21.21 -18.07 2.48
C GLU A 653 -20.00 -18.82 3.05
N LEU A 654 -19.62 -19.93 2.41
CA LEU A 654 -18.46 -20.72 2.79
C LEU A 654 -17.15 -19.92 2.67
N ALA A 655 -17.00 -19.17 1.59
CA ALA A 655 -15.85 -18.30 1.34
C ALA A 655 -15.73 -17.19 2.40
N GLU A 656 -16.86 -16.61 2.79
CA GLU A 656 -16.91 -15.60 3.84
C GLU A 656 -16.51 -16.21 5.19
N ARG A 657 -17.03 -17.39 5.54
CA ARG A 657 -16.64 -18.07 6.79
C ARG A 657 -15.16 -18.42 6.83
N VAL A 658 -14.61 -18.88 5.70
CA VAL A 658 -13.17 -19.15 5.57
C VAL A 658 -12.36 -17.86 5.72
N ALA A 659 -12.78 -16.76 5.07
CA ALA A 659 -12.11 -15.47 5.18
C ALA A 659 -12.03 -14.98 6.63
N GLU A 660 -13.13 -15.07 7.39
CA GLU A 660 -13.17 -14.72 8.81
C GLU A 660 -12.19 -15.56 9.66
N ILE A 661 -12.10 -16.86 9.40
CA ILE A 661 -11.19 -17.76 10.13
C ILE A 661 -9.74 -17.38 9.83
N LEU A 662 -9.39 -17.09 8.57
CA LEU A 662 -8.05 -16.64 8.20
C LEU A 662 -7.70 -15.29 8.84
N LEU A 663 -8.64 -14.34 8.85
CA LEU A 663 -8.48 -13.04 9.47
C LEU A 663 -8.25 -13.16 10.98
N ARG A 664 -9.01 -14.02 11.66
CA ARG A 664 -8.82 -14.30 13.09
C ARG A 664 -7.49 -14.99 13.38
N ARG A 665 -7.04 -15.89 12.50
CA ARG A 665 -5.79 -16.62 12.71
C ARG A 665 -4.56 -15.74 12.47
N TYR A 666 -4.48 -15.07 11.34
CA TYR A 666 -3.25 -14.35 10.96
C TYR A 666 -3.30 -12.85 11.30
N GLY A 667 -4.47 -12.28 11.56
CA GLY A 667 -4.69 -10.85 11.71
C GLY A 667 -4.63 -10.10 10.38
N VAL A 668 -3.58 -10.36 9.58
CA VAL A 668 -3.42 -9.91 8.21
C VAL A 668 -3.41 -11.12 7.27
N VAL A 669 -4.27 -11.09 6.26
CA VAL A 669 -4.48 -12.18 5.31
C VAL A 669 -3.92 -11.80 3.94
N SER A 670 -3.14 -12.71 3.36
CA SER A 670 -2.63 -12.65 1.99
C SER A 670 -2.70 -14.03 1.35
N ARG A 671 -2.58 -14.08 0.01
CA ARG A 671 -2.59 -15.35 -0.74
C ARG A 671 -1.48 -16.29 -0.26
N GLU A 672 -0.29 -15.77 0.00
CA GLU A 672 0.87 -16.56 0.43
C GLU A 672 0.61 -17.24 1.78
N LEU A 673 0.03 -16.52 2.74
CA LEU A 673 -0.33 -17.10 4.06
C LEU A 673 -1.42 -18.18 3.93
N ALA A 674 -2.40 -17.96 3.05
CA ALA A 674 -3.46 -18.93 2.80
C ALA A 674 -2.96 -20.25 2.19
N THR A 675 -1.80 -20.27 1.52
CA THR A 675 -1.23 -21.53 0.97
C THR A 675 -0.83 -22.54 2.04
N ARG A 676 -0.72 -22.13 3.31
CA ARG A 676 -0.45 -23.03 4.43
C ARG A 676 -1.66 -23.90 4.79
N GLU A 677 -2.86 -23.46 4.41
CA GLU A 677 -4.11 -24.08 4.81
C GLU A 677 -4.45 -25.29 3.92
N SER A 678 -5.09 -26.30 4.51
CA SER A 678 -5.57 -27.50 3.80
C SER A 678 -6.91 -27.28 3.08
N LEU A 679 -7.24 -26.02 2.76
CA LEU A 679 -8.53 -25.62 2.19
C LEU A 679 -8.57 -25.94 0.69
N THR A 680 -9.69 -26.49 0.22
CA THR A 680 -9.90 -26.77 -1.22
C THR A 680 -10.62 -25.64 -1.94
N ILE A 681 -11.26 -24.73 -1.19
CA ILE A 681 -11.88 -23.53 -1.75
C ILE A 681 -10.86 -22.67 -2.50
N GLN A 682 -11.26 -22.14 -3.65
CA GLN A 682 -10.36 -21.35 -4.48
C GLN A 682 -10.10 -19.99 -3.84
N TRP A 683 -8.83 -19.54 -3.89
CA TRP A 683 -8.45 -18.21 -3.39
C TRP A 683 -9.27 -17.08 -4.01
N ARG A 684 -9.72 -17.21 -5.25
CA ARG A 684 -10.58 -16.23 -5.92
C ARG A 684 -11.88 -15.97 -5.16
N ASP A 685 -12.49 -17.02 -4.61
CA ASP A 685 -13.78 -16.92 -3.95
C ASP A 685 -13.61 -16.32 -2.55
N VAL A 686 -12.54 -16.71 -1.84
CA VAL A 686 -12.11 -16.07 -0.58
C VAL A 686 -11.79 -14.58 -0.79
N LEU A 687 -11.09 -14.23 -1.88
CA LEU A 687 -10.76 -12.84 -2.21
C LEU A 687 -12.01 -12.00 -2.48
N ARG A 688 -13.02 -12.57 -3.16
CA ARG A 688 -14.32 -11.90 -3.34
C ARG A 688 -15.02 -11.66 -2.01
N ALA A 689 -14.98 -12.63 -1.10
CA ALA A 689 -15.54 -12.46 0.24
C ALA A 689 -14.81 -11.37 1.04
N LEU A 690 -13.46 -11.34 1.00
CA LEU A 690 -12.66 -10.29 1.64
C LEU A 690 -12.99 -8.90 1.09
N ARG A 691 -13.19 -8.75 -0.23
CA ARG A 691 -13.62 -7.48 -0.83
C ARG A 691 -15.04 -7.07 -0.43
N ARG A 692 -15.95 -8.03 -0.24
CA ARG A 692 -17.30 -7.75 0.29
C ARG A 692 -17.22 -7.27 1.74
N LEU A 693 -16.44 -7.95 2.59
CA LEU A 693 -16.17 -7.53 3.98
C LEU A 693 -15.55 -6.14 4.05
N GLU A 694 -14.63 -5.81 3.13
CA GLU A 694 -14.02 -4.47 3.02
C GLU A 694 -15.07 -3.42 2.62
N ALA A 695 -15.92 -3.72 1.64
CA ALA A 695 -16.99 -2.82 1.20
C ALA A 695 -18.02 -2.54 2.31
N ARG A 696 -18.25 -3.49 3.22
CA ARG A 696 -19.08 -3.31 4.42
C ARG A 696 -18.37 -2.55 5.55
N GLY A 697 -17.08 -2.29 5.42
CA GLY A 697 -16.27 -1.59 6.42
C GLY A 697 -15.83 -2.43 7.62
N GLU A 698 -16.06 -3.76 7.58
CA GLU A 698 -15.68 -4.67 8.67
C GLU A 698 -14.17 -4.93 8.71
N ILE A 699 -13.51 -4.87 7.54
CA ILE A 699 -12.07 -5.05 7.39
C ILE A 699 -11.46 -3.93 6.53
N ARG A 700 -10.14 -3.85 6.53
CA ARG A 700 -9.39 -2.90 5.70
C ARG A 700 -8.53 -3.65 4.69
N GLY A 701 -8.63 -3.27 3.42
CA GLY A 701 -7.71 -3.69 2.37
C GLY A 701 -6.54 -2.71 2.21
N GLY A 702 -5.35 -3.23 1.92
CA GLY A 702 -4.16 -2.40 1.77
C GLY A 702 -2.88 -3.18 1.59
N ARG A 703 -1.75 -2.51 1.81
CA ARG A 703 -0.43 -3.14 1.96
C ARG A 703 0.03 -2.88 3.39
N PHE A 704 -0.04 -3.90 4.22
CA PHE A 704 0.29 -3.79 5.65
C PHE A 704 1.66 -4.37 5.98
N ILE A 705 2.14 -5.32 5.19
CA ILE A 705 3.42 -6.02 5.37
C ILE A 705 4.27 -5.83 4.12
N GLN A 706 5.51 -5.41 4.29
CA GLN A 706 6.51 -5.26 3.23
C GLN A 706 6.95 -6.62 2.68
N GLY A 707 7.23 -6.68 1.37
CA GLY A 707 7.75 -7.88 0.70
C GLY A 707 6.71 -8.93 0.31
N LEU A 708 5.47 -8.80 0.78
CA LEU A 708 4.37 -9.67 0.39
C LEU A 708 3.69 -9.19 -0.90
N LEU A 709 3.49 -10.11 -1.85
CA LEU A 709 2.83 -9.82 -3.12
C LEU A 709 1.30 -9.92 -3.01
N GLY A 710 0.60 -9.07 -3.76
CA GLY A 710 -0.87 -9.08 -3.86
C GLY A 710 -1.59 -8.20 -2.84
N GLU A 711 -2.92 -8.30 -2.84
CA GLU A 711 -3.79 -7.57 -1.90
C GLU A 711 -3.73 -8.22 -0.51
N GLN A 712 -3.67 -7.37 0.53
CA GLN A 712 -3.69 -7.79 1.92
C GLN A 712 -4.93 -7.23 2.60
N PHE A 713 -5.50 -8.00 3.52
CA PHE A 713 -6.71 -7.64 4.26
C PHE A 713 -6.50 -7.86 5.74
N ALA A 714 -6.98 -6.95 6.58
CA ALA A 714 -6.80 -7.06 8.02
C ALA A 714 -8.01 -6.54 8.79
N LEU A 715 -8.23 -7.11 9.97
CA LEU A 715 -9.19 -6.60 10.95
C LEU A 715 -8.69 -5.26 11.53
N PRO A 716 -9.56 -4.28 11.82
CA PRO A 716 -9.16 -3.02 12.44
C PRO A 716 -8.35 -3.23 13.73
N ALA A 717 -8.82 -4.12 14.62
CA ALA A 717 -8.12 -4.46 15.86
C ALA A 717 -6.73 -5.09 15.62
N ALA A 718 -6.55 -5.83 14.53
CA ALA A 718 -5.25 -6.39 14.16
C ALA A 718 -4.29 -5.27 13.70
N LEU A 719 -4.78 -4.28 12.96
CA LEU A 719 -3.98 -3.13 12.53
C LEU A 719 -3.55 -2.24 13.71
N ASP A 720 -4.43 -2.05 14.69
CA ASP A 720 -4.10 -1.26 15.88
C ASP A 720 -2.99 -1.94 16.71
N GLN A 721 -3.08 -3.26 16.89
CA GLN A 721 -2.01 -4.02 17.53
C GLN A 721 -0.72 -4.04 16.70
N LEU A 722 -0.81 -4.18 15.37
CA LEU A 722 0.34 -4.13 14.47
C LEU A 722 1.08 -2.79 14.59
N ARG A 723 0.34 -1.68 14.69
CA ARG A 723 0.88 -0.33 14.92
C ARG A 723 1.51 -0.20 16.31
N ALA A 724 0.88 -0.74 17.34
CA ALA A 724 1.42 -0.74 18.69
C ALA A 724 2.76 -1.49 18.75
N VAL A 725 2.85 -2.66 18.11
CA VAL A 725 4.09 -3.45 18.03
C VAL A 725 5.19 -2.73 17.25
N ARG A 726 4.84 -1.98 16.20
CA ARG A 726 5.79 -1.15 15.44
C ARG A 726 6.39 -0.02 16.30
N ARG A 727 5.58 0.60 17.16
CA ARG A 727 6.03 1.68 18.07
C ARG A 727 6.82 1.14 19.26
N ALA A 728 6.59 -0.10 19.66
CA ALA A 728 7.28 -0.73 20.78
C ALA A 728 8.74 -1.03 20.45
N ALA A 729 9.64 -0.66 21.37
CA ALA A 729 11.06 -0.99 21.29
C ALA A 729 11.27 -2.50 21.09
N THR A 730 12.31 -2.86 20.34
CA THR A 730 12.74 -4.25 20.17
C THR A 730 13.30 -4.79 21.48
N THR A 731 12.78 -5.91 21.94
CA THR A 731 13.23 -6.62 23.15
C THR A 731 13.94 -7.91 22.76
N ASP A 732 14.89 -8.38 23.57
CA ASP A 732 15.56 -9.68 23.43
C ASP A 732 14.67 -10.88 23.86
N GLU A 733 13.35 -10.72 23.75
CA GLU A 733 12.38 -11.74 24.10
C GLU A 733 12.51 -12.96 23.17
N LYS A 734 12.72 -14.14 23.73
CA LYS A 734 12.84 -15.39 22.97
C LYS A 734 11.55 -16.19 23.07
N VAL A 735 10.88 -16.36 21.94
CA VAL A 735 9.66 -17.18 21.81
C VAL A 735 9.99 -18.46 21.06
N THR A 736 9.61 -19.62 21.62
CA THR A 736 9.76 -20.92 20.96
C THR A 736 8.46 -21.31 20.27
N VAL A 737 8.53 -21.59 18.97
CA VAL A 737 7.38 -21.99 18.15
C VAL A 737 7.59 -23.42 17.67
N ALA A 738 6.57 -24.28 17.84
CA ALA A 738 6.63 -25.65 17.35
C ALA A 738 6.63 -25.70 15.82
N ALA A 739 7.29 -26.71 15.24
CA ALA A 739 7.32 -26.89 13.78
C ALA A 739 5.92 -27.11 13.20
N SER A 740 5.03 -27.72 14.00
CA SER A 740 3.63 -27.99 13.72
C SER A 740 2.72 -26.75 13.83
N ASP A 741 3.19 -25.63 14.39
CA ASP A 741 2.37 -24.44 14.65
C ASP A 741 2.11 -23.61 13.37
N PRO A 742 0.91 -23.02 13.18
CA PRO A 742 0.67 -22.12 12.06
C PRO A 742 1.58 -20.88 12.02
N CYS A 743 2.12 -20.44 13.16
CA CYS A 743 3.03 -19.29 13.25
C CYS A 743 4.44 -19.59 12.70
N ASN A 744 4.77 -20.84 12.42
CA ASN A 744 6.07 -21.20 11.84
C ASN A 744 6.12 -20.82 10.34
N LEU A 745 6.49 -19.57 10.02
CA LEU A 745 6.52 -19.04 8.66
C LEU A 745 7.89 -19.16 7.95
N VAL A 746 8.76 -20.06 8.41
CA VAL A 746 10.06 -20.35 7.77
C VAL A 746 9.85 -21.01 6.40
N GLY A 747 10.50 -20.45 5.39
CA GLY A 747 10.32 -20.84 3.98
C GLY A 747 9.04 -20.32 3.32
N ILE A 748 8.33 -19.41 4.00
CA ILE A 748 7.17 -18.68 3.46
C ILE A 748 7.47 -17.19 3.50
N LEU A 749 7.45 -16.58 4.69
CA LEU A 749 7.82 -15.16 4.87
C LEU A 749 9.27 -15.00 5.32
N LEU A 750 9.76 -15.94 6.12
CA LEU A 750 11.13 -15.95 6.59
C LEU A 750 12.03 -16.75 5.63
N PRO A 751 13.26 -16.29 5.38
CA PRO A 751 14.21 -17.03 4.57
C PRO A 751 14.57 -18.37 5.25
N GLY A 752 14.79 -19.41 4.45
CA GLY A 752 15.22 -20.73 4.93
C GLY A 752 14.40 -21.88 4.33
N GLN A 753 14.84 -23.12 4.60
CA GLN A 753 14.09 -24.31 4.21
C GLN A 753 12.90 -24.53 5.15
N LYS A 754 11.74 -24.86 4.59
CA LYS A 754 10.52 -25.14 5.35
C LYS A 754 10.78 -26.28 6.35
N VAL A 755 10.59 -26.00 7.63
CA VAL A 755 10.73 -27.00 8.69
C VAL A 755 9.53 -27.94 8.65
N PRO A 756 9.71 -29.25 8.45
CA PRO A 756 8.61 -30.19 8.39
C PRO A 756 7.97 -30.37 9.77
N ALA A 757 6.63 -30.31 9.83
CA ALA A 757 5.87 -30.78 10.98
C ALA A 757 6.06 -32.31 11.07
N ARG A 758 6.95 -32.78 11.94
CA ARG A 758 7.21 -34.21 12.16
C ARG A 758 6.34 -34.78 13.26
#